data_AF-A0A7L3H8X0-F1
#
_entry.id   AF-A0A7L3H8X0-F1
#
_cell.length_a   1.000
_cell.length_b   1.000
_cell.length_c   1.000
_cell.angle_alpha   90.00
_cell.angle_beta   90.00
_cell.angle_gamma   90.00
#
_symmetry.space_group_name_H-M   'P 1'
#
loop_
_entity.id
_entity.type
_entity.pdbx_description
1 polymer ?
#
loop_
_entity_poly.entity_id
_entity_poly.type
_entity_poly.pdbx_seq_one_letter_code
_entity_poly.pdbx_strand_id
1 'polypeptide(L)'
;IQYEKAREDRRAKINASYKYIFEALSARVGLDLPTVEEMILDIPSFDAFDSFFAKGGRKSLIIFYQEANARGIESGRVIPNVEKGSKIWQFYLERAPDKIIGLCLYFVRYKNDTSINEKTIHEEVSFGVLDATDGLLPGVIDVIEKVFLTAILETSNWGNLGQSKEDTKDKQNFVETIKKYISFLGGAAACIEGRVELKKVDNINFSELQTFDKITAAADNYDTVHQLEEVLTIWYKQIEHVLIESKQLRREAKDSGPLMELENWKYTSAKLNFIIEQIKGQNCKAVINVLKVAHSKILKSWQELDGRITDAANESKDNVKYLNTLEKVCQPLYTTDVVLMTQGIPKLMKTVQMIHHVSKYYNTSEKITSLLIKVTNQMVTTCKAYITDAGLNRVWDQETPIVIGKINECISLLKEYQKCFRESKQETLASLGEKALEVSEVYIFGKSEAFCRRLEKIMKMIAIEENFNALTQCAVEGIDLMAVKFKNIYHIFQKKSYDNLDPQVTEFDVDFVKFMSEVERLETQLQTFMRTCFRKIVSSQNSLQLLQRFQNLNMPCLQEEIAHTVGCILQHYVAELEATKKLYQTQKDDPPLARNMPPIAGKILWVRQLFRRVNEPITYFHKHSDILTSPEGKAVVQSYNKLAYVLVEFEVVYHSAWMKEISQLQYPLQSTIFVRHPTTEKLLVNFDPQILEIVRETKCMIKLGLEVPEQAVKIAIIENKLKSNRLQLEGLIQSYEDLRKATPNMEGVLRQGLTLLTWSSVTLETFFQEADKVLHVFRQLLRRVNTCS
;
A
#
# COMPACT_ATOMS: atom_id res chain seq x y z
N ILE A 1 -38.46 1.14 70.05
CA ILE A 1 -39.65 0.34 69.70
C ILE A 1 -39.95 0.33 68.19
N GLN A 2 -40.39 1.42 67.55
CA GLN A 2 -40.79 1.36 66.11
C GLN A 2 -39.61 1.06 65.17
N TYR A 3 -38.44 1.68 65.38
CA TYR A 3 -37.23 1.43 64.59
C TYR A 3 -36.58 0.07 64.87
N GLU A 4 -36.64 -0.42 66.11
CA GLU A 4 -36.18 -1.78 66.47
C GLU A 4 -37.06 -2.84 65.81
N LYS A 5 -38.38 -2.67 65.82
CA LYS A 5 -39.30 -3.58 65.14
C LYS A 5 -39.06 -3.60 63.62
N ALA A 6 -38.86 -2.43 63.01
CA ALA A 6 -38.52 -2.33 61.59
C ALA A 6 -37.17 -3.01 61.25
N ARG A 7 -36.20 -3.00 62.18
CA ARG A 7 -34.93 -3.72 62.03
C ARG A 7 -35.13 -5.24 62.06
N GLU A 8 -35.93 -5.74 63.00
CA GLU A 8 -36.25 -7.17 63.08
C GLU A 8 -37.05 -7.65 61.87
N ASP A 9 -37.98 -6.83 61.36
CA ASP A 9 -38.70 -7.13 60.11
C ASP A 9 -37.74 -7.24 58.90
N ARG A 10 -36.70 -6.40 58.84
CA ARG A 10 -35.63 -6.52 57.82
C ARG A 10 -34.77 -7.76 58.03
N ARG A 11 -34.45 -8.13 59.28
CA ARG A 11 -33.71 -9.35 59.62
C ARG A 11 -34.46 -10.60 59.14
N ALA A 12 -35.79 -10.61 59.30
CA ALA A 12 -36.65 -11.70 58.82
C ALA A 12 -36.71 -11.84 57.30
N LYS A 13 -36.43 -10.76 56.54
CA LYS A 13 -36.40 -10.77 55.06
C LYS A 13 -35.10 -11.34 54.46
N ILE A 14 -34.02 -11.47 55.25
CA ILE A 14 -32.74 -11.94 54.75
C ILE A 14 -32.87 -13.41 54.34
N ASN A 15 -32.87 -13.66 53.02
CA ASN A 15 -32.87 -14.99 52.43
C ASN A 15 -31.48 -15.34 51.85
N ALA A 16 -31.34 -16.52 51.25
CA ALA A 16 -30.06 -16.96 50.69
C ALA A 16 -29.52 -16.05 49.57
N SER A 17 -30.40 -15.44 48.76
CA SER A 17 -29.98 -14.47 47.73
C SER A 17 -29.37 -13.20 48.33
N TYR A 18 -29.85 -12.76 49.50
CA TYR A 18 -29.28 -11.61 50.22
C TYR A 18 -27.91 -11.97 50.78
N LYS A 19 -27.79 -13.16 51.38
CA LYS A 19 -26.53 -13.65 51.94
C LYS A 19 -25.42 -13.76 50.89
N TYR A 20 -25.74 -14.19 49.67
CA TYR A 20 -24.79 -14.19 48.56
C TYR A 20 -24.20 -12.79 48.30
N ILE A 21 -25.04 -11.75 48.29
CA ILE A 21 -24.56 -10.36 48.15
C ILE A 21 -23.69 -9.97 49.35
N PHE A 22 -24.07 -10.35 50.56
CA PHE A 22 -23.30 -10.03 51.77
C PHE A 22 -21.93 -10.72 51.80
N GLU A 23 -21.83 -11.95 51.31
CA GLU A 23 -20.57 -12.67 51.14
C GLU A 23 -19.64 -11.95 50.15
N ALA A 24 -20.18 -11.49 49.02
CA ALA A 24 -19.41 -10.71 48.05
C ALA A 24 -18.92 -9.36 48.64
N LEU A 25 -19.76 -8.70 49.43
CA LEU A 25 -19.37 -7.46 50.14
C LEU A 25 -18.30 -7.73 51.21
N SER A 26 -18.47 -8.80 52.00
CA SER A 26 -17.52 -9.25 53.03
C SER A 26 -16.14 -9.52 52.42
N ALA A 27 -16.09 -10.29 51.34
CA ALA A 27 -14.85 -10.62 50.64
C ALA A 27 -14.13 -9.38 50.10
N ARG A 28 -14.88 -8.39 49.58
CA ARG A 28 -14.26 -7.20 48.98
C ARG A 28 -13.82 -6.18 50.01
N VAL A 29 -14.61 -5.97 51.06
CA VAL A 29 -14.33 -4.96 52.09
C VAL A 29 -13.37 -5.49 53.18
N GLY A 30 -13.22 -6.81 53.29
CA GLY A 30 -12.33 -7.45 54.28
C GLY A 30 -12.93 -7.53 55.68
N LEU A 31 -14.27 -7.52 55.80
CA LEU A 31 -15.01 -7.67 57.06
C LEU A 31 -15.62 -9.06 57.15
N ASP A 32 -15.84 -9.59 58.35
CA ASP A 32 -16.56 -10.85 58.54
C ASP A 32 -18.06 -10.73 58.19
N LEU A 33 -18.65 -11.82 57.73
CA LEU A 33 -20.05 -11.86 57.28
C LEU A 33 -21.07 -11.38 58.35
N PRO A 34 -20.96 -11.78 59.64
CA PRO A 34 -21.82 -11.23 60.70
C PRO A 34 -21.74 -9.70 60.83
N THR A 35 -20.54 -9.13 60.75
CA THR A 35 -20.35 -7.67 60.79
C THR A 35 -21.03 -6.99 59.61
N VAL A 36 -20.90 -7.52 58.39
CA VAL A 36 -21.56 -6.99 57.19
C VAL A 36 -23.09 -7.06 57.30
N GLU A 37 -23.64 -8.19 57.76
CA GLU A 37 -25.08 -8.36 58.00
C GLU A 37 -25.61 -7.28 58.95
N GLU A 38 -24.93 -7.07 60.08
CA GLU A 38 -25.32 -6.07 61.07
C GLU A 38 -25.24 -4.63 60.54
N MET A 39 -24.23 -4.31 59.74
CA MET A 39 -24.07 -2.98 59.12
C MET A 39 -25.08 -2.73 58.00
N ILE A 40 -25.50 -3.76 57.26
CA ILE A 40 -26.54 -3.63 56.24
C ILE A 40 -27.93 -3.52 56.87
N LEU A 41 -28.19 -4.19 57.99
CA LEU A 41 -29.43 -4.03 58.76
C LEU A 41 -29.64 -2.61 59.30
N ASP A 42 -28.55 -1.83 59.43
CA ASP A 42 -28.59 -0.41 59.79
C ASP A 42 -29.18 0.47 58.67
N ILE A 43 -29.42 -0.08 57.47
CA ILE A 43 -30.00 0.64 56.32
C ILE A 43 -31.53 0.72 56.48
N PRO A 44 -32.16 1.88 56.21
CA PRO A 44 -33.57 2.11 56.51
C PRO A 44 -34.57 1.28 55.66
N SER A 45 -34.21 0.88 54.43
CA SER A 45 -35.08 0.09 53.55
C SER A 45 -34.29 -0.92 52.71
N PHE A 46 -34.89 -2.08 52.46
CA PHE A 46 -34.40 -3.15 51.57
C PHE A 46 -35.18 -3.23 50.25
N ASP A 47 -36.02 -2.24 49.93
CA ASP A 47 -36.84 -2.25 48.70
C ASP A 47 -36.00 -2.38 47.43
N ALA A 48 -34.76 -1.87 47.44
CA ALA A 48 -33.84 -2.02 46.32
C ALA A 48 -33.37 -3.48 46.13
N PHE A 49 -33.13 -4.22 47.22
CA PHE A 49 -32.85 -5.65 47.14
C PHE A 49 -34.09 -6.42 46.65
N ASP A 50 -35.27 -6.15 47.24
CA ASP A 50 -36.54 -6.79 46.86
C ASP A 50 -36.80 -6.57 45.36
N SER A 51 -36.58 -5.34 44.86
CA SER A 51 -36.74 -5.00 43.46
C SER A 51 -35.65 -5.58 42.55
N PHE A 52 -34.40 -5.72 43.00
CA PHE A 52 -33.33 -6.30 42.19
C PHE A 52 -33.57 -7.77 41.89
N PHE A 53 -34.03 -8.54 42.88
CA PHE A 53 -34.30 -9.98 42.72
C PHE A 53 -35.62 -10.30 42.01
N ALA A 54 -36.56 -9.36 41.96
CA ALA A 54 -37.87 -9.55 41.33
C ALA A 54 -37.80 -9.64 39.79
N LYS A 55 -38.74 -10.40 39.19
CA LYS A 55 -38.95 -10.41 37.74
C LYS A 55 -39.46 -9.04 37.26
N GLY A 56 -38.87 -8.51 36.20
CA GLY A 56 -39.17 -7.15 35.70
C GLY A 56 -38.70 -6.02 36.62
N GLY A 57 -37.92 -6.36 37.66
CA GLY A 57 -37.40 -5.43 38.64
C GLY A 57 -36.17 -4.64 38.17
N ARG A 58 -35.37 -4.12 39.11
CA ARG A 58 -34.22 -3.27 38.80
C ARG A 58 -33.05 -4.07 38.23
N LYS A 59 -32.35 -3.48 37.26
CA LYS A 59 -31.16 -4.08 36.61
C LYS A 59 -29.88 -3.95 37.42
N SER A 60 -29.85 -3.04 38.39
CA SER A 60 -28.66 -2.78 39.19
C SER A 60 -29.02 -2.61 40.65
N LEU A 61 -28.11 -3.05 41.51
CA LEU A 61 -28.10 -2.80 42.93
C LEU A 61 -26.75 -2.14 43.28
N ILE A 62 -26.79 -0.95 43.86
CA ILE A 62 -25.57 -0.18 44.17
C ILE A 62 -25.48 0.04 45.67
N ILE A 63 -24.32 -0.31 46.23
CA ILE A 63 -24.02 -0.25 47.65
C ILE A 63 -22.72 0.54 47.82
N PHE A 64 -22.77 1.62 48.60
CA PHE A 64 -21.58 2.42 48.92
C PHE A 64 -21.03 2.02 50.29
N TYR A 65 -19.71 1.85 50.39
CA TYR A 65 -18.99 1.64 51.63
C TYR A 65 -18.02 2.80 51.83
N GLN A 66 -18.33 3.71 52.75
CA GLN A 66 -17.52 4.90 52.99
C GLN A 66 -17.63 5.41 54.43
N GLU A 67 -16.67 6.25 54.81
CA GLU A 67 -16.67 6.94 56.11
C GLU A 67 -17.76 8.03 56.15
N ALA A 68 -18.59 8.01 57.20
CA ALA A 68 -19.65 8.97 57.43
C ALA A 68 -20.02 9.09 58.91
N ASN A 69 -20.82 10.10 59.27
CA ASN A 69 -21.28 10.27 60.64
C ASN A 69 -22.10 9.05 61.11
N ALA A 70 -21.87 8.63 62.35
CA ALA A 70 -22.60 7.54 62.99
C ALA A 70 -24.13 7.72 62.89
N ARG A 71 -24.85 6.69 62.41
CA ARG A 71 -26.32 6.71 62.35
C ARG A 71 -26.92 6.77 63.75
N GLY A 72 -27.97 7.57 63.90
CA GLY A 72 -28.72 7.69 65.15
C GLY A 72 -29.71 6.52 65.38
N ILE A 73 -30.70 6.77 66.24
CA ILE A 73 -31.75 5.81 66.67
C ILE A 73 -32.55 5.23 65.49
N GLU A 74 -32.55 5.91 64.34
CA GLU A 74 -33.23 5.50 63.10
C GLU A 74 -32.73 4.17 62.52
N SER A 75 -31.52 3.74 62.87
CA SER A 75 -30.95 2.43 62.46
C SER A 75 -31.55 1.23 63.22
N GLY A 76 -32.30 1.49 64.30
CA GLY A 76 -32.90 0.46 65.16
C GLY A 76 -31.94 -0.17 66.17
N ARG A 77 -30.71 0.35 66.34
CA ARG A 77 -29.78 0.02 67.42
C ARG A 77 -28.92 1.22 67.84
N VAL A 78 -28.35 1.18 69.04
CA VAL A 78 -27.32 2.13 69.47
C VAL A 78 -25.96 1.43 69.34
N ILE A 79 -25.03 2.03 68.59
CA ILE A 79 -23.67 1.49 68.44
C ILE A 79 -22.86 1.87 69.70
N PRO A 80 -22.41 0.90 70.51
CA PRO A 80 -21.64 1.19 71.74
C PRO A 80 -20.28 1.80 71.40
N ASN A 81 -19.79 2.73 72.24
CA ASN A 81 -18.49 3.43 72.14
C ASN A 81 -18.31 4.42 70.97
N VAL A 82 -19.39 4.98 70.41
CA VAL A 82 -19.32 6.00 69.35
C VAL A 82 -19.87 7.33 69.89
N GLU A 83 -19.02 8.35 70.00
CA GLU A 83 -19.45 9.69 70.40
C GLU A 83 -20.34 10.32 69.32
N LYS A 84 -21.24 11.22 69.73
CA LYS A 84 -22.20 11.85 68.82
C LYS A 84 -21.43 12.75 67.84
N GLY A 85 -21.29 12.30 66.59
CA GLY A 85 -20.52 13.01 65.54
C GLY A 85 -19.21 12.33 65.15
N SER A 86 -18.85 11.19 65.73
CA SER A 86 -17.72 10.38 65.25
C SER A 86 -18.01 9.84 63.85
N LYS A 87 -16.98 9.82 63.02
CA LYS A 87 -17.02 9.22 61.69
C LYS A 87 -16.69 7.73 61.77
N ILE A 88 -17.52 6.91 61.14
CA ILE A 88 -17.35 5.46 61.05
C ILE A 88 -17.66 4.99 59.62
N TRP A 89 -17.07 3.87 59.22
CA TRP A 89 -17.39 3.23 57.94
C TRP A 89 -18.79 2.63 57.98
N GLN A 90 -19.59 2.87 56.94
CA GLN A 90 -20.97 2.37 56.85
C GLN A 90 -21.36 2.01 55.42
N PHE A 91 -22.34 1.10 55.29
CA PHE A 91 -22.97 0.77 54.02
C PHE A 91 -24.19 1.65 53.74
N TYR A 92 -24.27 2.20 52.53
CA TYR A 92 -25.43 2.92 52.01
C TYR A 92 -25.99 2.22 50.79
N LEU A 93 -27.32 2.18 50.66
CA LEU A 93 -28.00 1.54 49.55
C LEU A 93 -28.56 2.61 48.61
N GLU A 94 -28.08 2.64 47.37
CA GLU A 94 -28.46 3.50 46.22
C GLU A 94 -28.40 5.03 46.41
N ARG A 95 -28.74 5.57 47.58
CA ARG A 95 -28.54 6.99 47.92
C ARG A 95 -27.13 7.18 48.45
N ALA A 96 -26.27 7.68 47.57
CA ALA A 96 -24.97 8.21 47.97
C ALA A 96 -25.13 9.40 48.92
N PRO A 97 -24.24 9.58 49.90
CA PRO A 97 -24.04 10.86 50.58
C PRO A 97 -23.64 11.95 49.56
N ASP A 98 -23.73 13.24 49.94
CA ASP A 98 -23.42 14.38 49.05
C ASP A 98 -22.04 14.29 48.36
N LYS A 99 -21.11 13.51 48.94
CA LYS A 99 -19.82 13.18 48.34
C LYS A 99 -19.52 11.68 48.48
N ILE A 100 -19.11 11.05 47.38
CA ILE A 100 -18.62 9.65 47.37
C ILE A 100 -17.11 9.67 47.58
N ILE A 101 -16.63 9.02 48.64
CA ILE A 101 -15.22 9.05 49.08
C ILE A 101 -14.68 7.65 49.47
N GLY A 102 -15.38 6.59 49.06
CA GLY A 102 -15.01 5.21 49.39
C GLY A 102 -15.34 4.27 48.24
N LEU A 103 -15.75 3.04 48.57
CA LEU A 103 -16.03 2.01 47.58
C LEU A 103 -17.48 2.07 47.10
N CYS A 104 -17.68 2.02 45.79
CA CYS A 104 -18.97 1.79 45.16
C CYS A 104 -19.02 0.34 44.66
N LEU A 105 -19.82 -0.48 45.34
CA LEU A 105 -19.98 -1.91 45.12
C LEU A 105 -21.31 -2.10 44.37
N TYR A 106 -21.26 -2.60 43.14
CA TYR A 106 -22.44 -2.69 42.30
C TYR A 106 -22.66 -4.08 41.75
N PHE A 107 -23.92 -4.48 41.67
CA PHE A 107 -24.37 -5.74 41.11
C PHE A 107 -25.28 -5.43 39.93
N VAL A 108 -25.00 -6.02 38.76
CA VAL A 108 -25.77 -5.78 37.53
C VAL A 108 -26.26 -7.11 36.99
N ARG A 109 -27.54 -7.15 36.61
CA ARG A 109 -28.15 -8.29 35.92
C ARG A 109 -28.31 -8.02 34.43
N TYR A 110 -28.00 -9.00 33.60
CA TYR A 110 -28.06 -8.88 32.14
C TYR A 110 -29.49 -9.01 31.58
N LYS A 111 -30.32 -9.84 32.21
CA LYS A 111 -31.71 -10.12 31.79
C LYS A 111 -32.68 -9.82 32.92
N ASN A 112 -33.85 -9.27 32.56
CA ASN A 112 -34.91 -8.89 33.51
C ASN A 112 -36.13 -9.83 33.53
N ASP A 113 -36.10 -10.88 32.72
CA ASP A 113 -37.29 -11.66 32.37
C ASP A 113 -37.61 -12.78 33.39
N THR A 114 -36.64 -13.06 34.26
CA THR A 114 -36.66 -14.09 35.32
C THR A 114 -36.49 -13.44 36.69
N SER A 115 -36.91 -14.11 37.76
CA SER A 115 -36.51 -13.72 39.12
C SER A 115 -35.12 -14.31 39.41
N ILE A 116 -34.32 -13.60 40.20
CA ILE A 116 -32.99 -14.06 40.61
C ILE A 116 -33.10 -14.81 41.93
N ASN A 117 -32.65 -16.06 41.92
CA ASN A 117 -32.69 -16.95 43.06
C ASN A 117 -31.25 -17.38 43.40
N GLU A 118 -31.02 -17.96 44.57
CA GLU A 118 -29.71 -18.43 45.04
C GLU A 118 -28.95 -19.29 44.01
N LYS A 119 -29.67 -20.11 43.23
CA LYS A 119 -29.07 -20.96 42.20
C LYS A 119 -28.72 -20.24 40.90
N THR A 120 -29.36 -19.12 40.59
CA THR A 120 -29.18 -18.39 39.32
C THR A 120 -28.37 -17.11 39.48
N ILE A 121 -28.17 -16.64 40.71
CA ILE A 121 -27.51 -15.37 41.00
C ILE A 121 -26.07 -15.31 40.47
N HIS A 122 -25.31 -16.39 40.55
CA HIS A 122 -23.92 -16.42 40.10
C HIS A 122 -23.76 -16.45 38.57
N GLU A 123 -24.81 -16.83 37.83
CA GLU A 123 -24.81 -16.85 36.36
C GLU A 123 -25.39 -15.54 35.78
N GLU A 124 -26.40 -14.98 36.44
CA GLU A 124 -27.16 -13.84 35.91
C GLU A 124 -26.69 -12.48 36.42
N VAL A 125 -25.93 -12.44 37.52
CA VAL A 125 -25.48 -11.21 38.19
C VAL A 125 -23.97 -11.06 38.12
N SER A 126 -23.52 -9.92 37.61
CA SER A 126 -22.13 -9.49 37.67
C SER A 126 -21.89 -8.52 38.80
N PHE A 127 -20.83 -8.77 39.55
CA PHE A 127 -20.35 -7.91 40.62
C PHE A 127 -19.17 -7.08 40.14
N GLY A 128 -19.21 -5.77 40.40
CA GLY A 128 -18.13 -4.85 40.10
C GLY A 128 -17.87 -3.89 41.25
N VAL A 129 -16.66 -3.33 41.26
CA VAL A 129 -16.20 -2.39 42.28
C VAL A 129 -15.63 -1.18 41.58
N LEU A 130 -16.08 -0.01 42.00
CA LEU A 130 -15.51 1.27 41.63
C LEU A 130 -14.92 1.90 42.89
N ASP A 131 -13.61 2.10 42.88
CA ASP A 131 -12.91 2.76 43.97
C ASP A 131 -12.92 4.27 43.75
N ALA A 132 -13.63 5.01 44.60
CA ALA A 132 -13.71 6.46 44.54
C ALA A 132 -12.95 7.14 45.68
N THR A 133 -11.97 6.46 46.28
CA THR A 133 -11.14 7.01 47.38
C THR A 133 -10.43 8.30 46.95
N ASP A 134 -9.85 8.31 45.73
CA ASP A 134 -9.22 9.50 45.12
C ASP A 134 -10.21 10.37 44.33
N GLY A 135 -11.49 9.98 44.32
CA GLY A 135 -12.57 10.66 43.60
C GLY A 135 -13.28 9.76 42.59
N LEU A 136 -14.53 10.10 42.28
CA LEU A 136 -15.39 9.32 41.38
C LEU A 136 -14.81 9.19 39.96
N LEU A 137 -14.27 10.28 39.41
CA LEU A 137 -13.73 10.33 38.06
C LEU A 137 -12.46 9.47 37.89
N PRO A 138 -11.42 9.60 38.75
CA PRO A 138 -10.29 8.68 38.77
C PRO A 138 -10.74 7.21 38.87
N GLY A 139 -11.70 6.90 39.74
CA GLY A 139 -12.27 5.57 39.87
C GLY A 139 -12.91 5.03 38.59
N VAL A 140 -13.67 5.86 37.87
CA VAL A 140 -14.27 5.49 36.57
C VAL A 140 -13.18 5.24 35.51
N ILE A 141 -12.16 6.11 35.45
CA ILE A 141 -11.03 5.97 34.52
C ILE A 141 -10.33 4.64 34.76
N ASP A 142 -10.03 4.32 36.03
CA ASP A 142 -9.34 3.11 36.42
C ASP A 142 -10.11 1.85 36.02
N VAL A 143 -11.44 1.84 36.20
CA VAL A 143 -12.30 0.72 35.78
C VAL A 143 -12.31 0.58 34.25
N ILE A 144 -12.43 1.68 33.51
CA ILE A 144 -12.43 1.64 32.03
C ILE A 144 -11.06 1.18 31.51
N GLU A 145 -9.96 1.69 32.07
CA GLU A 145 -8.61 1.42 31.59
C GLU A 145 -8.08 0.04 32.01
N LYS A 146 -8.23 -0.33 33.29
CA LYS A 146 -7.65 -1.58 33.83
C LYS A 146 -8.54 -2.80 33.65
N VAL A 147 -9.85 -2.62 33.56
CA VAL A 147 -10.80 -3.75 33.43
C VAL A 147 -11.32 -3.85 32.01
N PHE A 148 -12.03 -2.83 31.53
CA PHE A 148 -12.73 -2.93 30.24
C PHE A 148 -11.78 -2.87 29.04
N LEU A 149 -10.83 -1.94 29.00
CA LEU A 149 -9.88 -1.82 27.91
C LEU A 149 -8.99 -3.07 27.81
N THR A 150 -8.48 -3.57 28.94
CA THR A 150 -7.71 -4.82 28.98
C THR A 150 -8.54 -6.00 28.48
N ALA A 151 -9.80 -6.15 28.92
CA ALA A 151 -10.68 -7.21 28.42
C ALA A 151 -10.95 -7.10 26.91
N ILE A 152 -11.15 -5.89 26.39
CA ILE A 152 -11.36 -5.63 24.95
C ILE A 152 -10.10 -6.00 24.15
N LEU A 153 -8.91 -5.69 24.64
CA LEU A 153 -7.64 -6.00 24.00
C LEU A 153 -7.36 -7.51 23.95
N GLU A 154 -7.73 -8.26 25.00
CA GLU A 154 -7.60 -9.72 25.07
C GLU A 154 -8.73 -10.46 24.31
N THR A 155 -9.81 -9.77 23.93
CA THR A 155 -10.94 -10.38 23.24
C THR A 155 -10.56 -10.70 21.79
N SER A 156 -10.36 -11.98 21.50
CA SER A 156 -10.08 -12.49 20.15
C SER A 156 -11.31 -12.56 19.25
N ASN A 157 -12.50 -12.74 19.84
CA ASN A 157 -13.76 -12.92 19.10
C ASN A 157 -14.65 -11.68 19.19
N TRP A 158 -14.71 -10.91 18.10
CA TRP A 158 -15.56 -9.72 17.96
C TRP A 158 -16.86 -10.02 17.19
N GLY A 159 -17.32 -11.27 17.18
CA GLY A 159 -18.53 -11.69 16.49
C GLY A 159 -18.38 -11.64 14.97
N ASN A 160 -19.17 -10.79 14.31
CA ASN A 160 -19.22 -10.68 12.85
C ASN A 160 -17.98 -10.00 12.23
N LEU A 161 -17.15 -9.33 13.04
CA LEU A 161 -15.89 -8.73 12.60
C LEU A 161 -14.82 -9.83 12.51
N GLY A 162 -14.58 -10.32 11.28
CA GLY A 162 -13.66 -11.41 10.97
C GLY A 162 -12.18 -11.05 11.13
N GLN A 163 -11.34 -11.72 10.34
CA GLN A 163 -9.88 -11.50 10.25
C GLN A 163 -9.48 -10.72 8.99
N SER A 164 -10.42 -10.04 8.32
CA SER A 164 -10.06 -9.23 7.16
C SER A 164 -9.26 -8.00 7.58
N LYS A 165 -8.49 -7.42 6.65
CA LYS A 165 -7.72 -6.19 6.91
C LYS A 165 -8.62 -5.01 7.32
N GLU A 166 -9.84 -4.95 6.79
CA GLU A 166 -10.85 -3.95 7.13
C GLU A 166 -11.42 -4.14 8.55
N ASP A 167 -11.77 -5.38 8.92
CA ASP A 167 -12.23 -5.70 10.28
C ASP A 167 -11.18 -5.36 11.34
N THR A 168 -9.90 -5.53 10.98
CA THR A 168 -8.77 -5.23 11.87
C THR A 168 -8.62 -3.72 12.09
N LYS A 169 -8.85 -2.92 11.04
CA LYS A 169 -8.86 -1.46 11.09
C LYS A 169 -9.99 -0.93 11.97
N ASP A 170 -11.18 -1.51 11.87
CA ASP A 170 -12.33 -1.11 12.69
C ASP A 170 -12.13 -1.43 14.17
N LYS A 171 -11.55 -2.60 14.49
CA LYS A 171 -11.14 -2.96 15.86
C LYS A 171 -10.17 -1.93 16.45
N GLN A 172 -9.14 -1.55 15.69
CA GLN A 172 -8.18 -0.55 16.13
C GLN A 172 -8.81 0.84 16.32
N ASN A 173 -9.67 1.27 15.39
CA ASN A 173 -10.40 2.54 15.52
C ASN A 173 -11.27 2.60 16.78
N PHE A 174 -11.94 1.51 17.14
CA PHE A 174 -12.72 1.44 18.37
C PHE A 174 -11.84 1.53 19.62
N VAL A 175 -10.72 0.79 19.67
CA VAL A 175 -9.76 0.84 20.77
C VAL A 175 -9.15 2.25 20.92
N GLU A 176 -8.79 2.90 19.81
CA GLU A 176 -8.31 4.28 19.84
C GLU A 176 -9.37 5.25 20.37
N THR A 177 -10.64 5.03 20.03
CA THR A 177 -11.75 5.85 20.52
C THR A 177 -11.89 5.75 22.04
N ILE A 178 -11.77 4.53 22.60
CA ILE A 178 -11.76 4.33 24.05
C ILE A 178 -10.56 5.03 24.70
N LYS A 179 -9.36 4.89 24.13
CA LYS A 179 -8.16 5.57 24.65
C LYS A 179 -8.30 7.10 24.62
N LYS A 180 -8.85 7.65 23.54
CA LYS A 180 -9.17 9.10 23.43
C LYS A 180 -10.17 9.51 24.51
N TYR A 181 -11.18 8.69 24.80
CA TYR A 181 -12.15 8.96 25.85
C TYR A 181 -11.53 8.90 27.26
N ILE A 182 -10.65 7.93 27.53
CA ILE A 182 -9.86 7.86 28.78
C ILE A 182 -9.01 9.12 28.95
N SER A 183 -8.30 9.54 27.90
CA SER A 183 -7.50 10.78 27.92
C SER A 183 -8.36 12.01 28.21
N PHE A 184 -9.54 12.10 27.60
CA PHE A 184 -10.49 13.19 27.86
C PHE A 184 -10.96 13.19 29.31
N LEU A 185 -11.34 12.03 29.86
CA LEU A 185 -11.72 11.90 31.27
C LEU A 185 -10.56 12.24 32.21
N GLY A 186 -9.34 11.82 31.89
CA GLY A 186 -8.13 12.19 32.62
C GLY A 186 -7.90 13.69 32.62
N GLY A 187 -8.09 14.36 31.47
CA GLY A 187 -8.08 15.81 31.37
C GLY A 187 -9.16 16.48 32.23
N ALA A 188 -10.37 15.92 32.27
CA ALA A 188 -11.46 16.41 33.11
C ALA A 188 -11.20 16.19 34.61
N ALA A 189 -10.63 15.05 34.98
CA ALA A 189 -10.22 14.74 36.36
C ALA A 189 -9.13 15.72 36.82
N ALA A 190 -8.11 15.93 35.99
CA ALA A 190 -7.09 16.94 36.22
C ALA A 190 -7.70 18.35 36.38
N CYS A 191 -8.67 18.75 35.55
CA CYS A 191 -9.41 20.02 35.70
C CYS A 191 -10.05 20.18 37.09
N ILE A 192 -10.50 19.08 37.69
CA ILE A 192 -11.16 19.06 39.00
C ILE A 192 -10.13 19.00 40.13
N GLU A 193 -9.04 18.26 40.00
CA GLU A 193 -7.93 18.21 40.96
C GLU A 193 -7.12 19.51 40.99
N GLY A 194 -6.99 20.17 39.83
CA GLY A 194 -6.37 21.48 39.67
C GLY A 194 -7.13 22.64 40.33
N ARG A 195 -8.25 22.35 41.02
CA ARG A 195 -8.95 23.30 41.88
C ARG A 195 -8.02 23.70 43.03
N VAL A 196 -7.44 24.88 42.90
CA VAL A 196 -6.69 25.50 43.99
C VAL A 196 -7.72 25.98 45.01
N GLU A 197 -7.93 25.21 46.08
CA GLU A 197 -8.62 25.74 47.25
C GLU A 197 -7.69 26.70 48.00
N LEU A 198 -8.14 27.93 48.20
CA LEU A 198 -7.49 28.87 49.11
C LEU A 198 -7.29 28.19 50.47
N LYS A 199 -6.07 28.29 51.01
CA LYS A 199 -5.69 27.62 52.26
C LYS A 199 -6.73 27.90 53.36
N LYS A 200 -7.35 26.85 53.90
CA LYS A 200 -8.23 26.93 55.07
C LYS A 200 -7.38 27.30 56.28
N VAL A 201 -7.80 28.35 56.99
CA VAL A 201 -7.12 28.82 58.21
C VAL A 201 -8.01 28.47 59.38
N ASP A 202 -7.62 27.43 60.12
CA ASP A 202 -8.42 26.85 61.21
C ASP A 202 -8.45 27.72 62.47
N ASN A 203 -7.60 28.74 62.55
CA ASN A 203 -7.47 29.64 63.71
C ASN A 203 -8.52 30.76 63.80
N ILE A 204 -9.38 30.93 62.78
CA ILE A 204 -10.34 32.05 62.72
C ILE A 204 -11.74 31.54 62.40
N ASN A 205 -12.70 31.78 63.30
CA ASN A 205 -14.12 31.49 63.05
C ASN A 205 -14.75 32.59 62.17
N PHE A 206 -14.68 32.41 60.85
CA PHE A 206 -15.27 33.34 59.87
C PHE A 206 -16.80 33.54 60.02
N SER A 207 -17.49 32.60 60.70
CA SER A 207 -18.91 32.69 61.05
C SER A 207 -19.24 33.83 62.01
N GLU A 208 -18.26 34.27 62.82
CA GLU A 208 -18.43 35.35 63.78
C GLU A 208 -18.22 36.74 63.17
N LEU A 209 -17.63 36.84 61.96
CA LEU A 209 -17.27 38.09 61.29
C LEU A 209 -18.30 38.53 60.23
N GLN A 210 -19.59 38.30 60.48
CA GLN A 210 -20.65 38.53 59.49
C GLN A 210 -21.48 39.80 59.72
N THR A 211 -21.58 40.27 60.95
CA THR A 211 -22.34 41.47 61.33
C THR A 211 -21.45 42.70 61.46
N PHE A 212 -21.97 43.87 61.09
CA PHE A 212 -21.24 45.14 61.10
C PHE A 212 -20.56 45.43 62.45
N ASP A 213 -21.27 45.24 63.57
CA ASP A 213 -20.74 45.48 64.92
C ASP A 213 -19.56 44.57 65.30
N LYS A 214 -19.51 43.35 64.73
CA LYS A 214 -18.41 42.41 64.96
C LYS A 214 -17.21 42.68 64.03
N ILE A 215 -17.47 43.25 62.86
CA ILE A 215 -16.43 43.68 61.90
C ILE A 215 -15.66 44.89 62.47
N THR A 216 -16.36 45.86 63.07
CA THR A 216 -15.72 47.00 63.76
C THR A 216 -14.95 46.54 65.00
N ALA A 217 -15.51 45.69 65.84
CA ALA A 217 -14.81 45.14 67.00
C ALA A 217 -13.54 44.34 66.63
N ALA A 218 -13.57 43.60 65.51
CA ALA A 218 -12.41 42.87 65.00
C ALA A 218 -11.37 43.78 64.31
N ALA A 219 -11.79 44.94 63.79
CA ALA A 219 -10.91 45.94 63.19
C ALA A 219 -10.15 46.78 64.23
N ASP A 220 -10.73 46.97 65.41
CA ASP A 220 -10.10 47.68 66.54
C ASP A 220 -9.07 46.82 67.30
N ASN A 221 -9.07 45.48 67.09
CA ASN A 221 -8.13 44.57 67.70
C ASN A 221 -6.92 44.30 66.77
N TYR A 222 -5.74 44.71 67.25
CA TYR A 222 -4.48 44.61 66.50
C TYR A 222 -4.07 43.17 66.16
N ASP A 223 -4.25 42.22 67.08
CA ASP A 223 -3.85 40.82 66.88
C ASP A 223 -4.72 40.13 65.82
N THR A 224 -6.03 40.40 65.81
CA THR A 224 -6.94 39.87 64.79
C THR A 224 -6.69 40.48 63.42
N VAL A 225 -6.38 41.79 63.34
CA VAL A 225 -5.99 42.43 62.08
C VAL A 225 -4.71 41.82 61.53
N HIS A 226 -3.67 41.63 62.36
CA HIS A 226 -2.42 41.01 61.92
C HIS A 226 -2.62 39.57 61.40
N GLN A 227 -3.42 38.76 62.09
CA GLN A 227 -3.75 37.41 61.62
C GLN A 227 -4.50 37.42 60.28
N LEU A 228 -5.44 38.35 60.10
CA LEU A 228 -6.17 38.51 58.84
C LEU A 228 -5.28 39.01 57.69
N GLU A 229 -4.28 39.85 57.98
CA GLU A 229 -3.26 40.27 57.01
C GLU A 229 -2.37 39.09 56.58
N GLU A 230 -1.97 38.22 57.50
CA GLU A 230 -1.21 37.00 57.17
C GLU A 230 -2.04 36.05 56.29
N VAL A 231 -3.31 35.82 56.64
CA VAL A 231 -4.24 35.01 55.83
C VAL A 231 -4.34 35.55 54.40
N LEU A 232 -4.56 36.87 54.27
CA LEU A 232 -4.68 37.52 52.97
C LEU A 232 -3.37 37.47 52.18
N THR A 233 -2.21 37.54 52.85
CA THR A 233 -0.89 37.38 52.24
C THR A 233 -0.66 35.97 51.70
N ILE A 234 -1.10 34.95 52.44
CA ILE A 234 -1.03 33.55 51.99
C ILE A 234 -1.87 33.36 50.74
N TRP A 235 -3.13 33.82 50.75
CA TRP A 235 -4.01 33.76 49.58
C TRP A 235 -3.43 34.55 48.40
N TYR A 236 -2.86 35.74 48.65
CA TYR A 236 -2.21 36.56 47.63
C TYR A 236 -1.10 35.78 46.92
N LYS A 237 -0.17 35.19 47.68
CA LYS A 237 0.95 34.41 47.11
C LYS A 237 0.47 33.18 46.34
N GLN A 238 -0.57 32.50 46.82
CA GLN A 238 -1.15 31.35 46.13
C GLN A 238 -1.74 31.74 44.77
N ILE A 239 -2.55 32.80 44.74
CA ILE A 239 -3.19 33.29 43.52
C ILE A 239 -2.14 33.84 42.54
N GLU A 240 -1.14 34.56 43.03
CA GLU A 240 -0.05 35.09 42.21
C GLU A 240 0.76 33.96 41.56
N HIS A 241 1.07 32.89 42.31
CA HIS A 241 1.73 31.71 41.76
C HIS A 241 0.93 31.08 40.61
N VAL A 242 -0.39 30.92 40.78
CA VAL A 242 -1.28 30.38 39.73
C VAL A 242 -1.32 31.29 38.49
N LEU A 243 -1.33 32.61 38.68
CA LEU A 243 -1.28 33.57 37.57
C LEU A 243 0.05 33.52 36.81
N ILE A 244 1.18 33.30 37.50
CA ILE A 244 2.49 33.16 36.85
C ILE A 244 2.55 31.84 36.06
N GLU A 245 2.09 30.74 36.66
CA GLU A 245 2.04 29.43 36.02
C GLU A 245 1.16 29.43 34.75
N SER A 246 0.02 30.12 34.79
CA SER A 246 -0.88 30.24 33.62
C SER A 246 -0.35 31.13 32.49
N LYS A 247 0.53 32.10 32.81
CA LYS A 247 1.14 33.02 31.84
C LYS A 247 2.47 32.55 31.27
N GLN A 248 3.14 31.59 31.91
CA GLN A 248 4.35 31.00 31.34
C GLN A 248 4.00 30.38 29.99
N LEU A 249 4.62 30.91 28.93
CA LEU A 249 4.65 30.29 27.60
C LEU A 249 5.17 28.86 27.76
N ARG A 250 4.23 27.90 27.74
CA ARG A 250 4.57 26.49 27.87
C ARG A 250 5.51 26.13 26.73
N ARG A 251 6.61 25.45 27.05
CA ARG A 251 7.41 24.73 26.06
C ARG A 251 6.47 23.75 25.38
N GLU A 252 6.16 24.02 24.12
CA GLU A 252 5.25 23.21 23.32
C GLU A 252 5.80 21.78 23.25
N ALA A 253 5.02 20.81 23.72
CA ALA A 253 5.35 19.41 23.50
C ALA A 253 5.28 19.13 21.99
N LYS A 254 6.27 18.39 21.46
CA LYS A 254 6.41 18.07 20.01
C LYS A 254 5.14 17.46 19.39
N ASP A 255 4.29 16.84 20.21
CA ASP A 255 3.09 16.11 19.80
C ASP A 255 1.78 16.76 20.25
N SER A 256 1.82 18.05 20.65
CA SER A 256 0.59 18.76 21.02
C SER A 256 -0.25 19.10 19.77
N GLY A 257 -1.45 18.52 19.70
CA GLY A 257 -2.44 18.83 18.66
C GLY A 257 -3.33 20.03 19.02
N PRO A 258 -4.10 20.57 18.06
CA PRO A 258 -4.97 21.73 18.28
C PRO A 258 -6.09 21.50 19.31
N LEU A 259 -6.56 20.25 19.50
CA LEU A 259 -7.58 19.94 20.50
C LEU A 259 -7.02 19.95 21.93
N MET A 260 -5.75 19.57 22.09
CA MET A 260 -5.06 19.66 23.38
C MET A 260 -4.88 21.12 23.83
N GLU A 261 -4.71 22.05 22.88
CA GLU A 261 -4.72 23.48 23.19
C GLU A 261 -6.09 23.95 23.70
N LEU A 262 -7.18 23.49 23.08
CA LEU A 262 -8.54 23.77 23.56
C LEU A 262 -8.77 23.23 24.97
N GLU A 263 -8.39 21.99 25.25
CA GLU A 263 -8.51 21.37 26.58
C GLU A 263 -7.71 22.15 27.63
N ASN A 264 -6.51 22.60 27.27
CA ASN A 264 -5.68 23.43 28.14
C ASN A 264 -6.34 24.77 28.49
N TRP A 265 -7.01 25.43 27.54
CA TRP A 265 -7.75 26.66 27.83
C TRP A 265 -9.01 26.39 28.65
N LYS A 266 -9.71 25.25 28.43
CA LYS A 266 -10.83 24.80 29.27
C LYS A 266 -10.38 24.61 30.72
N TYR A 267 -9.24 23.93 30.92
CA TYR A 267 -8.60 23.74 32.23
C TYR A 267 -8.28 25.07 32.92
N THR A 268 -7.55 25.96 32.23
CA THR A 268 -7.19 27.28 32.77
C THR A 268 -8.43 28.09 33.14
N SER A 269 -9.47 28.06 32.30
CA SER A 269 -10.71 28.78 32.57
C SER A 269 -11.43 28.23 33.81
N ALA A 270 -11.50 26.91 33.97
CA ALA A 270 -12.07 26.29 35.16
C ALA A 270 -11.29 26.66 36.43
N LYS A 271 -9.94 26.58 36.39
CA LYS A 271 -9.05 26.92 37.51
C LYS A 271 -9.22 28.38 37.96
N LEU A 272 -9.23 29.34 37.02
CA LEU A 272 -9.36 30.76 37.35
C LEU A 272 -10.78 31.12 37.83
N ASN A 273 -11.83 30.56 37.23
CA ASN A 273 -13.20 30.79 37.69
C ASN A 273 -13.42 30.27 39.10
N PHE A 274 -12.85 29.11 39.44
CA PHE A 274 -12.93 28.56 40.80
C PHE A 274 -12.29 29.51 41.83
N ILE A 275 -11.12 30.06 41.53
CA ILE A 275 -10.47 31.05 42.41
C ILE A 275 -11.34 32.31 42.55
N ILE A 276 -11.95 32.79 41.46
CA ILE A 276 -12.87 33.94 41.50
C ILE A 276 -14.10 33.66 42.39
N GLU A 277 -14.67 32.45 42.32
CA GLU A 277 -15.76 32.04 43.21
C GLU A 277 -15.34 32.06 44.67
N GLN A 278 -14.12 31.63 44.98
CA GLN A 278 -13.58 31.67 46.34
C GLN A 278 -13.31 33.09 46.84
N ILE A 279 -12.75 33.97 46.00
CA ILE A 279 -12.55 35.39 46.32
C ILE A 279 -13.91 36.08 46.58
N LYS A 280 -14.94 35.72 45.80
CA LYS A 280 -16.32 36.22 45.99
C LYS A 280 -17.07 35.54 47.12
N GLY A 281 -16.49 34.49 47.71
CA GLY A 281 -17.04 33.73 48.82
C GLY A 281 -17.16 34.56 50.10
N GLN A 282 -18.01 34.10 51.01
CA GLN A 282 -18.32 34.82 52.25
C GLN A 282 -17.09 35.02 53.15
N ASN A 283 -16.20 34.02 53.19
CA ASN A 283 -14.99 34.06 54.02
C ASN A 283 -14.01 35.13 53.56
N CYS A 284 -13.67 35.18 52.27
CA CYS A 284 -12.80 36.25 51.72
C CYS A 284 -13.43 37.64 51.89
N LYS A 285 -14.74 37.78 51.67
CA LYS A 285 -15.45 39.05 51.89
C LYS A 285 -15.35 39.54 53.34
N ALA A 286 -15.50 38.64 54.31
CA ALA A 286 -15.37 38.97 55.73
C ALA A 286 -13.96 39.51 56.06
N VAL A 287 -12.91 38.81 55.62
CA VAL A 287 -11.50 39.24 55.78
C VAL A 287 -11.27 40.62 55.15
N ILE A 288 -11.69 40.80 53.90
CA ILE A 288 -11.52 42.07 53.18
C ILE A 288 -12.28 43.22 53.87
N ASN A 289 -13.48 42.97 54.40
CA ASN A 289 -14.28 44.00 55.05
C ASN A 289 -13.66 44.45 56.39
N VAL A 290 -13.15 43.52 57.22
CA VAL A 290 -12.44 43.87 58.47
C VAL A 290 -11.18 44.68 58.16
N LEU A 291 -10.36 44.21 57.21
CA LEU A 291 -9.13 44.91 56.82
C LEU A 291 -9.41 46.30 56.20
N LYS A 292 -10.58 46.51 55.57
CA LYS A 292 -11.00 47.81 55.05
C LYS A 292 -11.30 48.80 56.17
N VAL A 293 -12.00 48.35 57.21
CA VAL A 293 -12.30 49.17 58.40
C VAL A 293 -11.02 49.49 59.17
N ALA A 294 -10.09 48.53 59.27
CA ALA A 294 -8.78 48.71 59.90
C ALA A 294 -7.76 49.51 59.08
N HIS A 295 -8.13 49.98 57.87
CA HIS A 295 -7.25 50.74 56.96
C HIS A 295 -5.91 50.04 56.63
N SER A 296 -5.92 48.72 56.45
CA SER A 296 -4.71 47.94 56.13
C SER A 296 -4.09 48.30 54.77
N LYS A 297 -2.75 48.29 54.70
CA LYS A 297 -1.98 48.61 53.48
C LYS A 297 -2.04 47.51 52.42
N ILE A 298 -2.27 46.25 52.81
CA ILE A 298 -2.26 45.09 51.90
C ILE A 298 -3.42 45.10 50.89
N LEU A 299 -4.49 45.84 51.19
CA LEU A 299 -5.69 45.92 50.36
C LEU A 299 -5.42 46.49 48.97
N LYS A 300 -4.44 47.38 48.82
CA LYS A 300 -4.05 47.93 47.50
C LYS A 300 -3.51 46.83 46.60
N SER A 301 -2.57 46.03 47.11
CA SER A 301 -1.99 44.90 46.37
C SER A 301 -3.04 43.83 46.08
N TRP A 302 -3.96 43.57 47.01
CA TRP A 302 -5.06 42.63 46.80
C TRP A 302 -6.02 43.09 45.67
N GLN A 303 -6.38 44.37 45.62
CA GLN A 303 -7.23 44.91 44.55
C GLN A 303 -6.58 44.79 43.17
N GLU A 304 -5.27 45.01 43.08
CA GLU A 304 -4.52 44.81 41.83
C GLU A 304 -4.51 43.35 41.40
N LEU A 305 -4.32 42.42 42.35
CA LEU A 305 -4.37 40.99 42.10
C LEU A 305 -5.77 40.52 41.67
N ASP A 306 -6.83 41.00 42.32
CA ASP A 306 -8.24 40.71 41.99
C ASP A 306 -8.59 41.20 40.57
N GLY A 307 -8.10 42.38 40.18
CA GLY A 307 -8.19 42.87 38.80
C GLY A 307 -7.47 41.95 37.81
N ARG A 308 -6.20 41.62 38.07
CA ARG A 308 -5.39 40.74 37.22
C ARG A 308 -6.00 39.35 37.03
N ILE A 309 -6.59 38.76 38.07
CA ILE A 309 -7.24 37.45 37.96
C ILE A 309 -8.56 37.53 37.21
N THR A 310 -9.34 38.60 37.41
CA THR A 310 -10.58 38.82 36.67
C THR A 310 -10.31 39.00 35.18
N ASP A 311 -9.26 39.74 34.81
CA ASP A 311 -8.84 39.90 33.41
C ASP A 311 -8.37 38.58 32.80
N ALA A 312 -7.54 37.81 33.52
CA ALA A 312 -7.07 36.49 33.05
C ALA A 312 -8.23 35.49 32.90
N ALA A 313 -9.22 35.52 33.79
CA ALA A 313 -10.40 34.67 33.68
C ALA A 313 -11.27 35.04 32.48
N ASN A 314 -11.47 36.35 32.24
CA ASN A 314 -12.19 36.84 31.05
C ASN A 314 -11.46 36.45 29.76
N GLU A 315 -10.13 36.59 29.71
CA GLU A 315 -9.30 36.13 28.59
C GLU A 315 -9.48 34.63 28.36
N SER A 316 -9.33 33.80 29.40
CA SER A 316 -9.45 32.35 29.26
C SER A 316 -10.84 31.93 28.76
N LYS A 317 -11.90 32.59 29.22
CA LYS A 317 -13.29 32.33 28.82
C LYS A 317 -13.54 32.70 27.35
N ASP A 318 -13.01 33.84 26.91
CA ASP A 318 -13.10 34.27 25.51
C ASP A 318 -12.31 33.31 24.59
N ASN A 319 -11.09 32.94 24.99
CA ASN A 319 -10.26 31.98 24.24
C ASN A 319 -10.97 30.61 24.12
N VAL A 320 -11.56 30.09 25.19
CA VAL A 320 -12.36 28.85 25.15
C VAL A 320 -13.55 28.98 24.20
N LYS A 321 -14.26 30.10 24.21
CA LYS A 321 -15.41 30.34 23.32
C LYS A 321 -15.01 30.26 21.85
N TYR A 322 -13.91 30.91 21.46
CA TYR A 322 -13.43 30.91 20.08
C TYR A 322 -12.78 29.58 19.68
N LEU A 323 -11.93 29.00 20.53
CA LEU A 323 -11.29 27.71 20.23
C LEU A 323 -12.30 26.56 20.17
N ASN A 324 -13.41 26.60 20.92
CA ASN A 324 -14.49 25.61 20.77
C ASN A 324 -15.09 25.59 19.36
N THR A 325 -15.04 26.70 18.61
CA THR A 325 -15.50 26.70 17.21
C THR A 325 -14.60 25.86 16.30
N LEU A 326 -13.33 25.68 16.67
CA LEU A 326 -12.38 24.82 15.96
C LEU A 326 -12.58 23.34 16.26
N GLU A 327 -13.19 22.96 17.38
CA GLU A 327 -13.33 21.56 17.82
C GLU A 327 -13.92 20.68 16.70
N LYS A 328 -15.05 21.09 16.14
CA LYS A 328 -15.72 20.38 15.04
C LYS A 328 -14.95 20.39 13.72
N VAL A 329 -14.13 21.42 13.49
CA VAL A 329 -13.41 21.61 12.22
C VAL A 329 -12.05 20.92 12.25
N CYS A 330 -11.46 20.75 13.43
CA CYS A 330 -10.24 20.01 13.68
C CYS A 330 -10.47 18.50 13.85
N GLN A 331 -11.70 18.05 14.12
CA GLN A 331 -12.02 16.63 14.31
C GLN A 331 -11.58 15.72 13.15
N PRO A 332 -11.75 16.09 11.86
CA PRO A 332 -11.23 15.32 10.73
C PRO A 332 -9.69 15.18 10.71
N LEU A 333 -8.95 16.05 11.41
CA LEU A 333 -7.49 15.94 11.51
C LEU A 333 -7.05 14.69 12.31
N TYR A 334 -7.97 14.10 13.09
CA TYR A 334 -7.71 12.93 13.94
C TYR A 334 -8.33 11.64 13.38
N THR A 335 -8.88 11.69 12.17
CA THR A 335 -9.32 10.53 11.41
C THR A 335 -8.29 10.17 10.35
N THR A 336 -8.06 8.88 10.11
CA THR A 336 -7.07 8.36 9.15
C THR A 336 -7.51 8.49 7.68
N ASP A 337 -8.46 9.39 7.37
CA ASP A 337 -8.94 9.65 6.01
C ASP A 337 -8.42 11.01 5.52
N VAL A 338 -7.34 10.94 4.73
CA VAL A 338 -6.65 12.11 4.16
C VAL A 338 -7.52 12.85 3.14
N VAL A 339 -8.42 12.16 2.44
CA VAL A 339 -9.30 12.75 1.43
C VAL A 339 -10.37 13.62 2.09
N LEU A 340 -11.05 13.07 3.11
CA LEU A 340 -12.01 13.84 3.92
C LEU A 340 -11.34 15.02 4.62
N MET A 341 -10.13 14.81 5.13
CA MET A 341 -9.34 15.88 5.75
C MET A 341 -9.04 17.01 4.76
N THR A 342 -8.68 16.69 3.51
CA THR A 342 -8.42 17.67 2.44
C THR A 342 -9.64 18.54 2.18
N GLN A 343 -10.83 17.95 2.13
CA GLN A 343 -12.09 18.70 1.94
C GLN A 343 -12.41 19.64 3.12
N GLY A 344 -11.91 19.33 4.32
CA GLY A 344 -12.10 20.15 5.52
C GLY A 344 -11.16 21.35 5.65
N ILE A 345 -10.05 21.38 4.91
CA ILE A 345 -9.00 22.41 5.00
C ILE A 345 -9.51 23.84 4.76
N PRO A 346 -10.32 24.13 3.73
CA PRO A 346 -10.81 25.49 3.50
C PRO A 346 -11.66 26.00 4.67
N LYS A 347 -12.46 25.12 5.28
CA LYS A 347 -13.28 25.45 6.45
C LYS A 347 -12.43 25.71 7.68
N LEU A 348 -11.37 24.93 7.87
CA LEU A 348 -10.40 25.14 8.95
C LEU A 348 -9.76 26.53 8.84
N MET A 349 -9.25 26.87 7.67
CA MET A 349 -8.57 28.14 7.48
C MET A 349 -9.50 29.35 7.68
N LYS A 350 -10.73 29.29 7.14
CA LYS A 350 -11.75 30.33 7.39
C LYS A 350 -12.11 30.49 8.86
N THR A 351 -12.13 29.40 9.62
CA THR A 351 -12.40 29.45 11.07
C THR A 351 -11.23 30.10 11.81
N VAL A 352 -9.98 29.80 11.44
CA VAL A 352 -8.79 30.44 12.02
C VAL A 352 -8.77 31.94 11.69
N GLN A 353 -9.10 32.35 10.46
CA GLN A 353 -9.24 33.76 10.09
C GLN A 353 -10.31 34.47 10.93
N MET A 354 -11.48 33.83 11.12
CA MET A 354 -12.56 34.39 11.95
C MET A 354 -12.06 34.63 13.39
N ILE A 355 -11.32 33.69 13.96
CA ILE A 355 -10.78 33.83 15.32
C ILE A 355 -9.78 34.98 15.38
N HIS A 356 -8.88 35.09 14.40
CA HIS A 356 -7.93 36.20 14.32
C HIS A 356 -8.65 37.57 14.20
N HIS A 357 -9.77 37.63 13.47
CA HIS A 357 -10.51 38.88 13.25
C HIS A 357 -11.42 39.28 14.44
N VAL A 358 -12.10 38.31 15.04
CA VAL A 358 -13.20 38.57 16.00
C VAL A 358 -12.76 38.37 17.45
N SER A 359 -11.75 37.55 17.74
CA SER A 359 -11.30 37.33 19.10
C SER A 359 -10.66 38.58 19.69
N LYS A 360 -10.98 38.87 20.95
CA LYS A 360 -10.40 40.02 21.65
C LYS A 360 -9.01 39.69 22.22
N TYR A 361 -8.81 38.45 22.65
CA TYR A 361 -7.60 38.02 23.36
C TYR A 361 -6.76 36.99 22.59
N TYR A 362 -7.33 36.28 21.61
CA TYR A 362 -6.65 35.26 20.78
C TYR A 362 -6.32 35.78 19.36
N ASN A 363 -6.27 37.10 19.15
CA ASN A 363 -6.00 37.72 17.84
C ASN A 363 -4.53 38.03 17.58
N THR A 364 -3.61 37.59 18.44
CA THR A 364 -2.19 37.89 18.25
C THR A 364 -1.56 36.93 17.23
N SER A 365 -0.63 37.45 16.43
CA SER A 365 0.12 36.65 15.44
C SER A 365 0.81 35.44 16.09
N GLU A 366 1.35 35.60 17.31
CA GLU A 366 2.00 34.51 18.05
C GLU A 366 1.06 33.34 18.37
N LYS A 367 -0.15 33.63 18.90
CA LYS A 367 -1.13 32.60 19.27
C LYS A 367 -1.65 31.86 18.03
N ILE A 368 -1.94 32.60 16.96
CA ILE A 368 -2.35 32.00 15.67
C ILE A 368 -1.22 31.15 15.08
N THR A 369 0.04 31.60 15.16
CA THR A 369 1.19 30.83 14.69
C THR A 369 1.34 29.51 15.45
N SER A 370 1.29 29.55 16.78
CA SER A 370 1.32 28.35 17.64
C SER A 370 0.20 27.36 17.27
N LEU A 371 -1.03 27.86 17.08
CA LEU A 371 -2.15 27.04 16.68
C LEU A 371 -1.92 26.37 15.31
N LEU A 372 -1.45 27.12 14.31
CA LEU A 372 -1.17 26.61 12.97
C LEU A 372 -0.02 25.59 12.97
N ILE A 373 0.99 25.76 13.82
CA ILE A 373 2.07 24.78 14.02
C ILE A 373 1.48 23.46 14.56
N LYS A 374 0.60 23.51 15.56
CA LYS A 374 -0.07 22.32 16.12
C LYS A 374 -0.96 21.63 15.09
N VAL A 375 -1.68 22.41 14.28
CA VAL A 375 -2.44 21.91 13.14
C VAL A 375 -1.51 21.17 12.18
N THR A 376 -0.41 21.78 11.73
CA THR A 376 0.58 21.14 10.83
C THR A 376 1.15 19.86 11.44
N ASN A 377 1.50 19.87 12.73
CA ASN A 377 2.02 18.70 13.44
C ASN A 377 1.02 17.53 13.44
N GLN A 378 -0.26 17.83 13.70
CA GLN A 378 -1.31 16.84 13.64
C GLN A 378 -1.50 16.30 12.22
N MET A 379 -1.47 17.16 11.19
CA MET A 379 -1.55 16.72 9.79
C MET A 379 -0.45 15.74 9.42
N VAL A 380 0.80 16.05 9.77
CA VAL A 380 1.95 15.17 9.50
C VAL A 380 1.79 13.84 10.23
N THR A 381 1.33 13.84 11.47
CA THR A 381 1.07 12.63 12.25
C THR A 381 0.01 11.75 11.59
N THR A 382 -1.09 12.36 11.15
CA THR A 382 -2.17 11.65 10.45
C THR A 382 -1.72 11.12 9.09
N CYS A 383 -0.92 11.87 8.33
CA CYS A 383 -0.31 11.38 7.08
C CYS A 383 0.62 10.19 7.31
N LYS A 384 1.46 10.22 8.35
CA LYS A 384 2.31 9.07 8.74
C LYS A 384 1.46 7.84 9.07
N ALA A 385 0.41 8.00 9.86
CA ALA A 385 -0.52 6.94 10.20
C ALA A 385 -1.26 6.41 8.96
N TYR A 386 -1.66 7.26 8.02
CA TYR A 386 -2.32 6.85 6.78
C TYR A 386 -1.42 6.01 5.87
N ILE A 387 -0.17 6.45 5.68
CA ILE A 387 0.81 5.72 4.86
C ILE A 387 1.13 4.34 5.47
N THR A 388 1.14 4.22 6.79
CA THR A 388 1.51 2.98 7.52
C THR A 388 0.32 2.12 7.96
N ASP A 389 -0.90 2.46 7.56
CA ASP A 389 -2.13 1.81 8.05
C ASP A 389 -2.17 1.72 9.59
N ALA A 390 -2.00 2.87 10.26
CA ALA A 390 -1.87 3.00 11.71
C ALA A 390 -0.72 2.16 12.32
N GLY A 391 0.37 1.99 11.57
CA GLY A 391 1.56 1.25 11.99
C GLY A 391 1.51 -0.26 11.74
N LEU A 392 0.46 -0.76 11.06
CA LEU A 392 0.34 -2.18 10.69
C LEU A 392 1.35 -2.59 9.61
N ASN A 393 1.64 -1.70 8.67
CA ASN A 393 2.50 -2.00 7.53
C ASN A 393 3.66 -0.99 7.45
N ARG A 394 4.85 -1.48 7.10
CA ARG A 394 5.96 -0.58 6.71
C ARG A 394 5.71 -0.04 5.31
N VAL A 395 6.39 1.07 4.98
CA VAL A 395 6.33 1.68 3.64
C VAL A 395 6.75 0.67 2.56
N TRP A 396 7.79 -0.13 2.84
CA TRP A 396 8.41 -1.04 1.88
C TRP A 396 7.70 -2.39 1.73
N ASP A 397 6.80 -2.74 2.64
CA ASP A 397 6.11 -4.05 2.66
C ASP A 397 4.77 -4.02 1.91
N GLN A 398 4.34 -2.84 1.49
CA GLN A 398 3.09 -2.60 0.77
C GLN A 398 3.29 -2.62 -0.74
N GLU A 399 2.22 -2.87 -1.49
CA GLU A 399 2.27 -2.82 -2.96
C GLU A 399 2.58 -1.40 -3.46
N THR A 400 3.54 -1.29 -4.38
CA THR A 400 4.00 -0.02 -4.97
C THR A 400 2.89 0.95 -5.37
N PRO A 401 1.87 0.56 -6.17
CA PRO A 401 0.83 1.51 -6.60
C PRO A 401 0.00 2.06 -5.44
N ILE A 402 -0.22 1.26 -4.40
CA ILE A 402 -1.00 1.67 -3.21
C ILE A 402 -0.20 2.71 -2.41
N VAL A 403 1.08 2.44 -2.14
CA VAL A 403 1.94 3.36 -1.37
C VAL A 403 2.12 4.68 -2.10
N ILE A 404 2.38 4.64 -3.42
CA ILE A 404 2.51 5.86 -4.24
C ILE A 404 1.20 6.66 -4.22
N GLY A 405 0.04 6.00 -4.32
CA GLY A 405 -1.27 6.64 -4.19
C GLY A 405 -1.42 7.38 -2.85
N LYS A 406 -1.18 6.68 -1.73
CA LYS A 406 -1.25 7.27 -0.38
C LYS A 406 -0.28 8.45 -0.21
N ILE A 407 0.95 8.33 -0.70
CA ILE A 407 1.95 9.40 -0.63
C ILE A 407 1.49 10.63 -1.41
N ASN A 408 0.99 10.45 -2.63
CA ASN A 408 0.49 11.56 -3.45
C ASN A 408 -0.69 12.27 -2.80
N GLU A 409 -1.61 11.54 -2.19
CA GLU A 409 -2.73 12.11 -1.42
C GLU A 409 -2.24 12.94 -0.23
N CYS A 410 -1.25 12.45 0.54
CA CYS A 410 -0.64 13.20 1.63
C CYS A 410 0.06 14.48 1.15
N ILE A 411 0.82 14.41 0.05
CA ILE A 411 1.48 15.58 -0.55
C ILE A 411 0.42 16.59 -1.02
N SER A 412 -0.66 16.12 -1.65
CA SER A 412 -1.77 16.96 -2.11
C SER A 412 -2.45 17.68 -0.96
N LEU A 413 -2.76 16.97 0.14
CA LEU A 413 -3.33 17.55 1.35
C LEU A 413 -2.47 18.72 1.89
N LEU A 414 -1.17 18.49 2.04
CA LEU A 414 -0.25 19.48 2.59
C LEU A 414 -0.07 20.68 1.66
N LYS A 415 -0.07 20.46 0.34
CA LYS A 415 -0.05 21.54 -0.66
C LYS A 415 -1.34 22.36 -0.65
N GLU A 416 -2.51 21.72 -0.53
CA GLU A 416 -3.79 22.42 -0.44
C GLU A 416 -3.88 23.25 0.85
N TYR A 417 -3.37 22.73 1.97
CA TYR A 417 -3.26 23.49 3.23
C TYR A 417 -2.40 24.75 3.09
N GLN A 418 -1.23 24.66 2.45
CA GLN A 418 -0.39 25.83 2.18
C GLN A 418 -1.09 26.83 1.24
N LYS A 419 -1.77 26.34 0.21
CA LYS A 419 -2.53 27.17 -0.74
C LYS A 419 -3.66 27.93 -0.04
N CYS A 420 -4.51 27.24 0.71
CA CYS A 420 -5.60 27.87 1.46
C CYS A 420 -5.08 28.91 2.47
N PHE A 421 -3.94 28.64 3.13
CA PHE A 421 -3.30 29.63 4.02
C PHE A 421 -2.87 30.89 3.26
N ARG A 422 -2.22 30.75 2.10
CA ARG A 422 -1.78 31.89 1.28
C ARG A 422 -2.95 32.70 0.75
N GLU A 423 -4.00 32.05 0.25
CA GLU A 423 -5.25 32.69 -0.16
C GLU A 423 -5.86 33.48 1.01
N SER A 424 -5.92 32.85 2.18
CA SER A 424 -6.46 33.45 3.39
C SER A 424 -5.66 34.66 3.89
N LYS A 425 -4.34 34.62 3.76
CA LYS A 425 -3.43 35.73 4.07
C LYS A 425 -3.64 36.90 3.09
N GLN A 426 -3.82 36.62 1.79
CA GLN A 426 -4.11 37.64 0.78
C GLN A 426 -5.46 38.33 1.01
N GLU A 427 -6.51 37.57 1.34
CA GLU A 427 -7.83 38.14 1.69
C GLU A 427 -7.76 39.04 2.93
N THR A 428 -6.96 38.66 3.92
CA THR A 428 -6.75 39.46 5.14
C THR A 428 -5.98 40.76 4.84
N LEU A 429 -4.96 40.69 4.00
CA LEU A 429 -4.23 41.87 3.50
C LEU A 429 -5.14 42.83 2.74
N ALA A 430 -6.01 42.30 1.87
CA ALA A 430 -6.92 43.10 1.06
C ALA A 430 -8.02 43.79 1.88
N SER A 431 -8.43 43.22 3.02
CA SER A 431 -9.51 43.75 3.86
C SER A 431 -9.04 44.68 4.99
N LEU A 432 -7.82 44.54 5.51
CA LEU A 432 -7.36 45.19 6.76
C LEU A 432 -6.08 46.04 6.64
N GLY A 433 -5.36 46.03 5.51
CA GLY A 433 -4.10 46.77 5.38
C GLY A 433 -2.99 46.26 6.32
N GLU A 434 -2.25 47.16 7.00
CA GLU A 434 -1.06 46.87 7.84
C GLU A 434 -1.29 45.93 9.05
N LYS A 435 -2.54 45.60 9.42
CA LYS A 435 -2.85 44.55 10.43
C LYS A 435 -2.81 43.12 9.88
N ALA A 436 -2.04 42.91 8.82
CA ALA A 436 -1.86 41.58 8.26
C ALA A 436 -1.12 40.67 9.24
N LEU A 437 -1.45 39.37 9.21
CA LEU A 437 -0.71 38.32 9.92
C LEU A 437 0.78 38.38 9.53
N GLU A 438 1.60 39.02 10.36
CA GLU A 438 3.06 38.91 10.34
C GLU A 438 3.48 37.54 10.87
N VAL A 439 3.16 36.51 10.09
CA VAL A 439 3.52 35.14 10.43
C VAL A 439 4.50 34.60 9.43
N SER A 440 5.61 34.06 9.94
CA SER A 440 6.62 33.40 9.15
C SER A 440 6.14 32.01 8.74
N GLU A 441 5.90 31.84 7.43
CA GLU A 441 5.51 30.58 6.80
C GLU A 441 6.51 29.46 7.09
N VAL A 442 7.79 29.80 7.27
CA VAL A 442 8.87 28.84 7.56
C VAL A 442 8.62 28.11 8.88
N TYR A 443 8.11 28.80 9.91
CA TYR A 443 7.83 28.17 11.20
C TYR A 443 6.59 27.27 11.15
N ILE A 444 5.55 27.66 10.40
CA ILE A 444 4.32 26.87 10.28
C ILE A 444 4.54 25.61 9.43
N PHE A 445 5.21 25.77 8.28
CA PHE A 445 5.27 24.74 7.24
C PHE A 445 6.62 24.03 7.15
N GLY A 446 7.67 24.48 7.83
CA GLY A 446 9.00 23.88 7.70
C GLY A 446 9.01 22.36 7.95
N LYS A 447 8.24 21.88 8.93
CA LYS A 447 8.10 20.45 9.22
C LYS A 447 7.34 19.70 8.12
N SER A 448 6.23 20.24 7.62
CA SER A 448 5.46 19.59 6.55
C SER A 448 6.20 19.61 5.22
N GLU A 449 6.95 20.66 4.90
CA GLU A 449 7.80 20.71 3.71
C GLU A 449 8.94 19.69 3.79
N ALA A 450 9.61 19.58 4.94
CA ALA A 450 10.62 18.56 5.17
C ALA A 450 10.04 17.15 5.00
N PHE A 451 8.81 16.93 5.50
CA PHE A 451 8.08 15.68 5.30
C PHE A 451 7.74 15.42 3.83
N CYS A 452 7.21 16.40 3.08
CA CYS A 452 6.96 16.25 1.63
C CYS A 452 8.24 15.89 0.87
N ARG A 453 9.37 16.57 1.14
CA ARG A 453 10.67 16.23 0.53
C ARG A 453 11.11 14.81 0.88
N ARG A 454 10.84 14.34 2.09
CA ARG A 454 11.12 12.96 2.51
C ARG A 454 10.28 11.96 1.72
N LEU A 455 8.98 12.24 1.55
CA LEU A 455 8.08 11.41 0.75
C LEU A 455 8.48 11.36 -0.73
N GLU A 456 8.89 12.48 -1.32
CA GLU A 456 9.40 12.53 -2.70
C GLU A 456 10.66 11.67 -2.89
N LYS A 457 11.57 11.67 -1.90
CA LYS A 457 12.75 10.78 -1.90
C LYS A 457 12.35 9.31 -1.85
N ILE A 458 11.38 8.94 -1.02
CA ILE A 458 10.85 7.57 -0.93
C ILE A 458 10.23 7.16 -2.27
N MET A 459 9.39 8.00 -2.88
CA MET A 459 8.83 7.73 -4.22
C MET A 459 9.92 7.50 -5.26
N LYS A 460 10.99 8.30 -5.23
CA LYS A 460 12.13 8.13 -6.13
C LYS A 460 12.82 6.78 -5.93
N MET A 461 12.99 6.33 -4.69
CA MET A 461 13.58 5.01 -4.41
C MET A 461 12.71 3.87 -4.93
N ILE A 462 11.39 3.96 -4.72
CA ILE A 462 10.42 2.96 -5.22
C ILE A 462 10.45 2.92 -6.76
N ALA A 463 10.50 4.07 -7.44
CA ALA A 463 10.62 4.12 -8.89
C ALA A 463 11.93 3.50 -9.41
N ILE A 464 13.04 3.68 -8.69
CA ILE A 464 14.31 3.01 -9.00
C ILE A 464 14.18 1.50 -8.81
N GLU A 465 13.51 1.03 -7.75
CA GLU A 465 13.25 -0.39 -7.54
C GLU A 465 12.48 -1.02 -8.71
N GLU A 466 11.38 -0.39 -9.15
CA GLU A 466 10.58 -0.88 -10.27
C GLU A 466 11.41 -0.97 -11.56
N ASN A 467 12.21 0.06 -11.86
CA ASN A 467 13.09 0.07 -13.02
C ASN A 467 14.10 -1.09 -12.96
N PHE A 468 14.79 -1.26 -11.83
CA PHE A 468 15.79 -2.33 -11.68
C PHE A 468 15.18 -3.73 -11.58
N ASN A 469 13.91 -3.86 -11.19
CA ASN A 469 13.22 -5.14 -11.19
C ASN A 469 13.06 -5.70 -12.63
N ALA A 470 12.97 -4.84 -13.65
CA ALA A 470 12.96 -5.25 -15.06
C ALA A 470 14.22 -6.05 -15.46
N LEU A 471 15.37 -5.83 -14.78
CA LEU A 471 16.59 -6.61 -15.03
C LEU A 471 16.42 -8.08 -14.67
N THR A 472 15.59 -8.41 -13.68
CA THR A 472 15.36 -9.81 -13.28
C THR A 472 14.56 -10.61 -14.31
N GLN A 473 13.82 -9.92 -15.17
CA GLN A 473 13.02 -10.53 -16.22
C GLN A 473 13.76 -10.56 -17.57
N CYS A 474 14.95 -9.95 -17.62
CA CYS A 474 15.72 -9.81 -18.85
C CYS A 474 16.60 -11.03 -19.11
N ALA A 475 16.34 -11.75 -20.20
CA ALA A 475 17.12 -12.92 -20.61
C ALA A 475 18.44 -12.52 -21.33
N VAL A 476 19.30 -11.75 -20.67
CA VAL A 476 20.65 -11.43 -21.14
C VAL A 476 21.66 -12.07 -20.20
N GLU A 477 22.53 -12.92 -20.75
CA GLU A 477 23.51 -13.66 -19.96
C GLU A 477 24.44 -12.71 -19.17
N GLY A 478 24.48 -12.86 -17.85
CA GLY A 478 25.31 -12.03 -16.96
C GLY A 478 24.63 -10.78 -16.39
N ILE A 479 23.41 -10.42 -16.85
CA ILE A 479 22.67 -9.28 -16.30
C ILE A 479 22.12 -9.55 -14.90
N ASP A 480 21.89 -10.83 -14.57
CA ASP A 480 21.39 -11.30 -13.27
C ASP A 480 22.29 -10.85 -12.11
N LEU A 481 23.61 -10.80 -12.33
CA LEU A 481 24.55 -10.36 -11.31
C LEU A 481 24.30 -8.89 -10.90
N MET A 482 23.89 -8.04 -11.86
CA MET A 482 23.56 -6.64 -11.59
C MET A 482 22.23 -6.53 -10.85
N ALA A 483 21.24 -7.35 -11.22
CA ALA A 483 19.97 -7.43 -10.51
C ALA A 483 20.15 -7.88 -9.05
N VAL A 484 21.01 -8.88 -8.79
CA VAL A 484 21.32 -9.34 -7.43
C VAL A 484 22.06 -8.26 -6.63
N LYS A 485 23.02 -7.56 -7.23
CA LYS A 485 23.70 -6.42 -6.58
C LYS A 485 22.71 -5.34 -6.17
N PHE A 486 21.79 -4.96 -7.06
CA PHE A 486 20.74 -3.99 -6.76
C PHE A 486 19.86 -4.44 -5.60
N LYS A 487 19.34 -5.68 -5.65
CA LYS A 487 18.49 -6.24 -4.59
C LYS A 487 19.19 -6.21 -3.23
N ASN A 488 20.48 -6.49 -3.17
CA ASN A 488 21.26 -6.41 -1.93
C ASN A 488 21.38 -4.97 -1.41
N ILE A 489 21.66 -4.00 -2.29
CA ILE A 489 21.73 -2.57 -1.93
C ILE A 489 20.39 -2.11 -1.35
N TYR A 490 19.29 -2.45 -2.01
CA TYR A 490 17.94 -2.09 -1.58
C TYR A 490 17.55 -2.77 -0.25
N HIS A 491 17.85 -4.05 -0.08
CA HIS A 491 17.56 -4.79 1.16
C HIS A 491 18.31 -4.25 2.38
N ILE A 492 19.56 -3.81 2.19
CA ILE A 492 20.34 -3.16 3.26
C ILE A 492 19.64 -1.87 3.73
N PHE A 493 19.01 -1.13 2.81
CA PHE A 493 18.26 0.08 3.13
C PHE A 493 16.96 -0.25 3.87
N GLN A 494 16.18 -1.22 3.38
CA GLN A 494 14.91 -1.64 4.00
C GLN A 494 15.07 -2.13 5.45
N LYS A 495 16.22 -2.73 5.80
CA LYS A 495 16.51 -3.27 7.13
C LYS A 495 16.89 -2.23 8.19
N LYS A 496 17.02 -0.96 7.82
CA LYS A 496 17.35 0.09 8.79
C LYS A 496 16.23 0.24 9.84
N SER A 497 16.63 0.49 11.09
CA SER A 497 15.74 0.44 12.27
C SER A 497 15.06 1.77 12.61
N TYR A 498 15.41 2.87 11.93
CA TYR A 498 14.82 4.18 12.15
C TYR A 498 13.51 4.36 11.37
N ASP A 499 12.66 5.32 11.80
CA ASP A 499 11.44 5.68 11.07
C ASP A 499 11.79 6.40 9.77
N ASN A 500 11.52 5.75 8.64
CA ASN A 500 11.78 6.29 7.30
C ASN A 500 10.93 7.52 6.97
N LEU A 501 9.77 7.66 7.62
CA LEU A 501 8.84 8.76 7.41
C LEU A 501 9.14 9.98 8.30
N ASP A 502 10.04 9.86 9.28
CA ASP A 502 10.35 10.97 10.18
C ASP A 502 11.31 11.99 9.56
N PRO A 503 10.88 13.24 9.29
CA PRO A 503 11.76 14.25 8.71
C PRO A 503 12.86 14.72 9.66
N GLN A 504 12.80 14.42 10.96
CA GLN A 504 13.84 14.80 11.93
C GLN A 504 15.04 13.84 11.94
N VAL A 505 14.86 12.62 11.40
CA VAL A 505 15.92 11.62 11.29
C VAL A 505 16.81 11.98 10.10
N THR A 506 17.99 12.54 10.38
CA THR A 506 18.96 12.97 9.36
C THR A 506 19.75 11.79 8.80
N GLU A 507 19.82 10.66 9.50
CA GLU A 507 20.50 9.44 9.03
C GLU A 507 19.92 8.93 7.71
N PHE A 508 18.61 9.05 7.50
CA PHE A 508 17.97 8.70 6.23
C PHE A 508 18.52 9.50 5.07
N ASP A 509 18.78 10.81 5.23
CA ASP A 509 19.25 11.63 4.13
C ASP A 509 20.69 11.24 3.73
N VAL A 510 21.51 10.85 4.71
CA VAL A 510 22.85 10.31 4.48
C VAL A 510 22.77 8.96 3.75
N ASP A 511 21.93 8.04 4.24
CA ASP A 511 21.73 6.74 3.62
C ASP A 511 21.11 6.85 2.22
N PHE A 512 20.23 7.82 1.97
CA PHE A 512 19.63 8.09 0.66
C PHE A 512 20.69 8.56 -0.35
N VAL A 513 21.57 9.48 0.03
CA VAL A 513 22.67 9.93 -0.84
C VAL A 513 23.61 8.75 -1.14
N LYS A 514 23.92 7.92 -0.14
CA LYS A 514 24.73 6.70 -0.34
C LYS A 514 24.04 5.70 -1.28
N PHE A 515 22.73 5.48 -1.12
CA PHE A 515 21.94 4.64 -2.01
C PHE A 515 21.99 5.15 -3.46
N MET A 516 21.76 6.46 -3.67
CA MET A 516 21.82 7.06 -5.00
C MET A 516 23.19 6.91 -5.65
N SER A 517 24.28 7.09 -4.90
CA SER A 517 25.64 6.90 -5.42
C SER A 517 25.92 5.44 -5.82
N GLU A 518 25.44 4.47 -5.04
CA GLU A 518 25.56 3.04 -5.40
C GLU A 518 24.71 2.67 -6.62
N VAL A 519 23.52 3.28 -6.78
CA VAL A 519 22.68 3.13 -7.97
C VAL A 519 23.38 3.69 -9.21
N GLU A 520 23.93 4.91 -9.14
CA GLU A 520 24.68 5.55 -10.24
C GLU A 520 25.90 4.70 -10.66
N ARG A 521 26.62 4.13 -9.67
CA ARG A 521 27.72 3.18 -9.92
C ARG A 521 27.24 1.93 -10.66
N LEU A 522 26.05 1.42 -10.32
CA LEU A 522 25.47 0.25 -10.97
C LEU A 522 24.97 0.57 -12.39
N GLU A 523 24.39 1.76 -12.60
CA GLU A 523 24.03 2.26 -13.93
C GLU A 523 25.26 2.36 -14.84
N THR A 524 26.37 2.89 -14.33
CA THR A 524 27.65 2.94 -15.06
C THR A 524 28.18 1.54 -15.39
N GLN A 525 28.03 0.58 -14.46
CA GLN A 525 28.38 -0.82 -14.71
C GLN A 525 27.48 -1.44 -15.79
N LEU A 526 26.20 -1.11 -15.82
CA LEU A 526 25.24 -1.59 -16.81
C LEU A 526 25.56 -1.03 -18.22
N GLN A 527 25.88 0.25 -18.31
CA GLN A 527 26.38 0.88 -19.55
C GLN A 527 27.67 0.18 -20.04
N THR A 528 28.64 -0.04 -19.14
CA THR A 528 29.90 -0.73 -19.47
C THR A 528 29.67 -2.18 -19.90
N PHE A 529 28.73 -2.86 -19.26
CA PHE A 529 28.31 -4.21 -19.62
C PHE A 529 27.72 -4.25 -21.02
N MET A 530 26.80 -3.33 -21.34
CA MET A 530 26.25 -3.19 -22.69
C MET A 530 27.36 -2.96 -23.73
N ARG A 531 28.30 -2.03 -23.48
CA ARG A 531 29.46 -1.81 -24.37
C ARG A 531 30.28 -3.09 -24.59
N THR A 532 30.42 -3.92 -23.56
CA THR A 532 31.16 -5.17 -23.63
C THR A 532 30.42 -6.21 -24.48
N CYS A 533 29.10 -6.32 -24.36
CA CYS A 533 28.26 -7.19 -25.19
C CYS A 533 28.38 -6.86 -26.68
N PHE A 534 28.53 -5.57 -27.03
CA PHE A 534 28.63 -5.11 -28.41
C PHE A 534 30.07 -4.89 -28.93
N ARG A 535 31.11 -5.26 -28.15
CA ARG A 535 32.52 -5.07 -28.55
C ARG A 535 32.91 -5.88 -29.80
N LYS A 536 32.32 -7.06 -29.99
CA LYS A 536 32.55 -7.93 -31.16
C LYS A 536 31.22 -8.25 -31.83
N ILE A 537 30.81 -7.38 -32.74
CA ILE A 537 29.65 -7.63 -33.60
C ILE A 537 30.06 -8.65 -34.66
N VAL A 538 29.48 -9.85 -34.59
CA VAL A 538 29.70 -10.91 -35.59
C VAL A 538 28.68 -10.82 -36.72
N SER A 539 27.43 -10.46 -36.39
CA SER A 539 26.33 -10.31 -37.34
C SER A 539 25.44 -9.15 -36.93
N SER A 540 25.04 -8.30 -37.88
CA SER A 540 24.08 -7.21 -37.62
C SER A 540 22.76 -7.73 -37.07
N GLN A 541 22.22 -8.81 -37.64
CA GLN A 541 20.93 -9.41 -37.25
C GLN A 541 20.91 -9.86 -35.77
N ASN A 542 21.92 -10.61 -35.33
CA ASN A 542 22.01 -11.08 -33.93
C ASN A 542 22.21 -9.92 -32.96
N SER A 543 23.02 -8.92 -33.33
CA SER A 543 23.21 -7.72 -32.52
C SER A 543 21.92 -6.90 -32.38
N LEU A 544 21.10 -6.82 -33.43
CA LEU A 544 19.80 -6.14 -33.35
C LEU A 544 18.83 -6.85 -32.41
N GLN A 545 18.79 -8.19 -32.41
CA GLN A 545 17.97 -8.95 -31.46
C GLN A 545 18.42 -8.73 -30.01
N LEU A 546 19.73 -8.66 -29.77
CA LEU A 546 20.26 -8.35 -28.44
C LEU A 546 19.94 -6.90 -28.03
N LEU A 547 20.05 -5.96 -28.97
CA LEU A 547 19.71 -4.55 -28.74
C LEU A 547 18.24 -4.38 -28.35
N GLN A 548 17.32 -5.09 -29.00
CA GLN A 548 15.90 -5.07 -28.64
C GLN A 548 15.67 -5.46 -27.18
N ARG A 549 16.44 -6.43 -26.65
CA ARG A 549 16.34 -6.82 -25.23
C ARG A 549 16.74 -5.68 -24.30
N PHE A 550 17.78 -4.92 -24.64
CA PHE A 550 18.18 -3.73 -23.87
C PHE A 550 17.20 -2.57 -24.02
N GLN A 551 16.61 -2.37 -25.21
CA GLN A 551 15.58 -1.36 -25.42
C GLN A 551 14.31 -1.64 -24.60
N ASN A 552 13.90 -2.90 -24.50
CA ASN A 552 12.74 -3.31 -23.70
C ASN A 552 12.90 -3.03 -22.19
N LEU A 553 14.13 -2.81 -21.70
CA LEU A 553 14.37 -2.40 -20.31
C LEU A 553 13.89 -0.96 -20.03
N ASN A 554 13.75 -0.11 -21.06
CA ASN A 554 13.32 1.29 -20.95
C ASN A 554 14.08 2.13 -19.90
N MET A 555 15.33 1.78 -19.61
CA MET A 555 16.13 2.50 -18.61
C MET A 555 16.71 3.79 -19.19
N PRO A 556 16.53 4.95 -18.50
CA PRO A 556 17.09 6.22 -18.97
C PRO A 556 18.61 6.19 -19.14
N CYS A 557 19.34 5.54 -18.23
CA CYS A 557 20.80 5.45 -18.27
C CYS A 557 21.34 4.70 -19.50
N LEU A 558 20.51 3.92 -20.20
CA LEU A 558 20.92 3.17 -21.39
C LEU A 558 20.63 3.89 -22.71
N GLN A 559 19.85 4.98 -22.72
CA GLN A 559 19.37 5.59 -23.96
C GLN A 559 20.51 6.13 -24.84
N GLU A 560 21.50 6.79 -24.24
CA GLU A 560 22.67 7.28 -24.96
C GLU A 560 23.52 6.14 -25.54
N GLU A 561 23.74 5.07 -24.75
CA GLU A 561 24.48 3.88 -25.19
C GLU A 561 23.74 3.10 -26.28
N ILE A 562 22.41 3.01 -26.20
CA ILE A 562 21.56 2.42 -27.24
C ILE A 562 21.74 3.20 -28.55
N ALA A 563 21.67 4.53 -28.51
CA ALA A 563 21.85 5.36 -29.70
C ALA A 563 23.25 5.17 -30.33
N HIS A 564 24.31 5.16 -29.51
CA HIS A 564 25.66 4.89 -29.98
C HIS A 564 25.79 3.48 -30.59
N THR A 565 25.24 2.47 -29.94
CA THR A 565 25.29 1.07 -30.40
C THR A 565 24.54 0.87 -31.72
N VAL A 566 23.39 1.54 -31.92
CA VAL A 566 22.67 1.55 -33.20
C VAL A 566 23.57 2.03 -34.33
N GLY A 567 24.35 3.09 -34.11
CA GLY A 567 25.33 3.60 -35.07
C GLY A 567 26.43 2.58 -35.41
N CYS A 568 27.01 1.91 -34.40
CA CYS A 568 28.01 0.87 -34.62
C CYS A 568 27.46 -0.33 -35.42
N ILE A 569 26.22 -0.77 -35.13
CA ILE A 569 25.60 -1.87 -35.86
C ILE A 569 25.31 -1.45 -37.32
N LEU A 570 24.92 -0.19 -37.56
CA LEU A 570 24.72 0.32 -38.92
C LEU A 570 26.03 0.29 -39.72
N GLN A 571 27.16 0.69 -39.13
CA GLN A 571 28.47 0.61 -39.80
C GLN A 571 28.85 -0.83 -40.17
N HIS A 572 28.61 -1.79 -39.26
CA HIS A 572 28.86 -3.20 -39.55
C HIS A 572 27.92 -3.73 -40.65
N TYR A 573 26.66 -3.31 -40.65
CA TYR A 573 25.69 -3.63 -41.70
C TYR A 573 26.13 -3.11 -43.08
N VAL A 574 26.74 -1.92 -43.16
CA VAL A 574 27.33 -1.40 -44.41
C VAL A 574 28.44 -2.31 -44.91
N ALA A 575 29.32 -2.80 -44.03
CA ALA A 575 30.35 -3.75 -44.40
C ALA A 575 29.76 -5.10 -44.87
N GLU A 576 28.69 -5.57 -44.23
CA GLU A 576 27.96 -6.78 -44.64
C GLU A 576 27.26 -6.62 -46.01
N LEU A 577 26.72 -5.44 -46.31
CA LEU A 577 26.15 -5.11 -47.62
C LEU A 577 27.21 -5.19 -48.73
N GLU A 578 28.36 -4.55 -48.54
CA GLU A 578 29.45 -4.60 -49.53
C GLU A 578 30.04 -6.01 -49.66
N ALA A 579 30.16 -6.76 -48.56
CA ALA A 579 30.57 -8.17 -48.61
C ALA A 579 29.57 -9.04 -49.39
N THR A 580 28.26 -8.83 -49.20
CA THR A 580 27.19 -9.54 -49.92
C THR A 580 27.20 -9.20 -51.40
N LYS A 581 27.41 -7.92 -51.74
CA LYS A 581 27.56 -7.46 -53.13
C LYS A 581 28.79 -8.08 -53.80
N LYS A 582 29.94 -8.14 -53.12
CA LYS A 582 31.14 -8.81 -53.63
C LYS A 582 30.92 -10.31 -53.83
N LEU A 583 30.24 -10.96 -52.88
CA LEU A 583 29.88 -12.38 -52.99
C LEU A 583 29.00 -12.64 -54.22
N TYR A 584 27.98 -11.81 -54.40
CA TYR A 584 27.10 -11.87 -55.56
C TYR A 584 27.89 -11.73 -56.87
N GLN A 585 28.74 -10.70 -56.99
CA GLN A 585 29.55 -10.47 -58.19
C GLN A 585 30.51 -11.62 -58.51
N THR A 586 31.08 -12.27 -57.49
CA THR A 586 32.07 -13.34 -57.67
C THR A 586 31.42 -14.66 -58.08
N GLN A 587 30.21 -14.95 -57.57
CA GLN A 587 29.57 -16.26 -57.68
C GLN A 587 28.30 -16.26 -58.54
N LYS A 588 27.94 -15.14 -59.20
CA LYS A 588 26.69 -15.03 -59.98
C LYS A 588 26.57 -16.08 -61.10
N ASP A 589 27.68 -16.47 -61.71
CA ASP A 589 27.67 -17.35 -62.89
C ASP A 589 27.53 -18.83 -62.47
N ASP A 590 28.24 -19.22 -61.39
CA ASP A 590 28.19 -20.54 -60.76
C ASP A 590 28.10 -20.43 -59.22
N PRO A 591 26.89 -20.23 -58.66
CA PRO A 591 26.73 -20.07 -57.23
C PRO A 591 26.76 -21.41 -56.50
N PRO A 592 27.23 -21.43 -55.24
CA PRO A 592 27.31 -22.65 -54.45
C PRO A 592 25.90 -23.18 -54.16
N LEU A 593 25.57 -24.34 -54.71
CA LEU A 593 24.29 -25.01 -54.52
C LEU A 593 24.34 -26.00 -53.36
N ALA A 594 23.24 -26.11 -52.60
CA ALA A 594 23.14 -27.15 -51.58
C ALA A 594 23.04 -28.54 -52.22
N ARG A 595 23.46 -29.57 -51.47
CA ARG A 595 23.46 -30.97 -51.94
C ARG A 595 22.06 -31.38 -52.45
N ASN A 596 22.01 -32.00 -53.63
CA ASN A 596 20.78 -32.43 -54.32
C ASN A 596 19.83 -31.30 -54.76
N MET A 597 20.23 -30.03 -54.69
CA MET A 597 19.45 -28.95 -55.29
C MET A 597 19.62 -28.95 -56.81
N PRO A 598 18.52 -28.75 -57.56
CA PRO A 598 18.60 -28.62 -59.01
C PRO A 598 19.15 -27.22 -59.38
N PRO A 599 19.74 -27.06 -60.57
CA PRO A 599 20.60 -25.93 -60.89
C PRO A 599 19.90 -24.56 -60.89
N ILE A 600 18.66 -24.47 -61.35
CA ILE A 600 17.94 -23.20 -61.50
C ILE A 600 17.26 -22.81 -60.18
N ALA A 601 16.50 -23.70 -59.55
CA ALA A 601 15.90 -23.39 -58.24
C ALA A 601 16.95 -23.22 -57.15
N GLY A 602 18.10 -23.89 -57.25
CA GLY A 602 19.23 -23.66 -56.36
C GLY A 602 19.84 -22.26 -56.53
N LYS A 603 20.01 -21.78 -57.76
CA LYS A 603 20.44 -20.41 -58.08
C LYS A 603 19.48 -19.36 -57.50
N ILE A 604 18.17 -19.55 -57.66
CA ILE A 604 17.15 -18.66 -57.09
C ILE A 604 17.18 -18.68 -55.55
N LEU A 605 17.27 -19.87 -54.95
CA LEU A 605 17.32 -20.00 -53.49
C LEU A 605 18.56 -19.28 -52.90
N TRP A 606 19.71 -19.39 -53.56
CA TRP A 606 20.93 -18.70 -53.15
C TRP A 606 20.73 -17.17 -53.13
N VAL A 607 20.16 -16.59 -54.20
CA VAL A 607 19.88 -15.15 -54.26
C VAL A 607 18.85 -14.71 -53.22
N ARG A 608 17.78 -15.48 -53.00
CA ARG A 608 16.80 -15.21 -51.93
C ARG A 608 17.42 -15.24 -50.55
N GLN A 609 18.39 -16.13 -50.31
CA GLN A 609 19.12 -16.17 -49.04
C GLN A 609 19.97 -14.91 -48.84
N LEU A 610 20.65 -14.43 -49.89
CA LEU A 610 21.37 -13.16 -49.84
C LEU A 610 20.43 -11.98 -49.58
N PHE A 611 19.27 -11.96 -50.26
CA PHE A 611 18.26 -10.92 -50.07
C PHE A 611 17.71 -10.89 -48.64
N ARG A 612 17.34 -12.04 -48.08
CA ARG A 612 16.85 -12.13 -46.68
C ARG A 612 17.89 -11.60 -45.68
N ARG A 613 19.15 -11.99 -45.86
CA ARG A 613 20.26 -11.54 -45.01
C ARG A 613 20.42 -10.02 -44.98
N VAL A 614 20.18 -9.32 -46.09
CA VAL A 614 20.30 -7.86 -46.16
C VAL A 614 19.00 -7.13 -45.80
N ASN A 615 17.83 -7.74 -46.03
CA ASN A 615 16.54 -7.09 -45.82
C ASN A 615 16.13 -6.98 -44.34
N GLU A 616 16.44 -7.98 -43.51
CA GLU A 616 16.02 -7.98 -42.10
C GLU A 616 16.61 -6.81 -41.29
N PRO A 617 17.94 -6.52 -41.34
CA PRO A 617 18.51 -5.41 -40.57
C PRO A 617 17.99 -4.04 -41.00
N ILE A 618 17.84 -3.78 -42.30
CA ILE A 618 17.34 -2.48 -42.79
C ILE A 618 15.88 -2.24 -42.42
N THR A 619 15.06 -3.30 -42.41
CA THR A 619 13.66 -3.21 -41.97
C THR A 619 13.55 -2.83 -40.50
N TYR A 620 14.44 -3.36 -39.66
CA TYR A 620 14.51 -2.98 -38.25
C TYR A 620 14.88 -1.51 -38.06
N PHE A 621 15.94 -1.04 -38.73
CA PHE A 621 16.35 0.37 -38.64
C PHE A 621 15.23 1.31 -39.08
N HIS A 622 14.49 0.97 -40.15
CA HIS A 622 13.37 1.80 -40.62
C HIS A 622 12.22 1.91 -39.62
N LYS A 623 11.95 0.86 -38.83
CA LYS A 623 10.85 0.83 -37.86
C LYS A 623 11.20 1.45 -36.50
N HIS A 624 12.46 1.35 -36.08
CA HIS A 624 12.87 1.63 -34.70
C HIS A 624 13.91 2.75 -34.57
N SER A 625 14.35 3.37 -35.66
CA SER A 625 15.37 4.41 -35.63
C SER A 625 15.25 5.44 -36.76
N ASP A 626 15.43 6.71 -36.40
CA ASP A 626 15.51 7.80 -37.38
C ASP A 626 16.88 7.91 -38.06
N ILE A 627 17.83 7.01 -37.73
CA ILE A 627 19.21 7.05 -38.25
C ILE A 627 19.26 6.95 -39.78
N LEU A 628 18.25 6.35 -40.41
CA LEU A 628 18.15 6.26 -41.87
C LEU A 628 17.81 7.58 -42.57
N THR A 629 17.35 8.59 -41.82
CA THR A 629 17.04 9.94 -42.35
C THR A 629 18.31 10.78 -42.53
N SER A 630 19.41 10.41 -41.87
CA SER A 630 20.72 11.07 -41.98
C SER A 630 21.28 10.97 -43.41
N PRO A 631 22.21 11.86 -43.81
CA PRO A 631 22.86 11.76 -45.11
C PRO A 631 23.62 10.43 -45.28
N GLU A 632 24.27 9.91 -44.23
CA GLU A 632 24.89 8.58 -44.27
C GLU A 632 23.83 7.48 -44.38
N GLY A 633 22.74 7.55 -43.60
CA GLY A 633 21.64 6.61 -43.63
C GLY A 633 20.97 6.49 -45.00
N LYS A 634 20.74 7.64 -45.67
CA LYS A 634 20.24 7.69 -47.05
C LYS A 634 21.16 7.00 -48.04
N ALA A 635 22.48 7.14 -47.89
CA ALA A 635 23.46 6.44 -48.72
C ALA A 635 23.39 4.91 -48.52
N VAL A 636 23.20 4.45 -47.28
CA VAL A 636 22.99 3.02 -46.97
C VAL A 636 21.71 2.50 -47.63
N VAL A 637 20.60 3.25 -47.53
CA VAL A 637 19.32 2.90 -48.17
C VAL A 637 19.48 2.81 -49.70
N GLN A 638 20.21 3.75 -50.31
CA GLN A 638 20.49 3.69 -51.75
C GLN A 638 21.33 2.47 -52.13
N SER A 639 22.37 2.13 -51.37
CA SER A 639 23.20 0.94 -51.63
C SER A 639 22.39 -0.36 -51.48
N TYR A 640 21.57 -0.45 -50.43
CA TYR A 640 20.63 -1.54 -50.22
C TYR A 640 19.65 -1.68 -51.40
N ASN A 641 18.98 -0.60 -51.81
CA ASN A 641 17.99 -0.63 -52.90
C ASN A 641 18.63 -1.08 -54.23
N LYS A 642 19.86 -0.64 -54.52
CA LYS A 642 20.60 -1.08 -55.71
C LYS A 642 20.91 -2.59 -55.65
N LEU A 643 21.39 -3.09 -54.51
CA LEU A 643 21.67 -4.52 -54.34
C LEU A 643 20.39 -5.35 -54.40
N ALA A 644 19.33 -4.93 -53.70
CA ALA A 644 18.02 -5.55 -53.70
C ALA A 644 17.45 -5.66 -55.12
N TYR A 645 17.53 -4.59 -55.91
CA TYR A 645 17.09 -4.59 -57.31
C TYR A 645 17.81 -5.66 -58.13
N VAL A 646 19.14 -5.71 -58.05
CA VAL A 646 19.97 -6.67 -58.80
C VAL A 646 19.68 -8.13 -58.38
N LEU A 647 19.44 -8.37 -57.08
CA LEU A 647 19.08 -9.70 -56.59
C LEU A 647 17.69 -10.13 -57.10
N VAL A 648 16.70 -9.23 -57.09
CA VAL A 648 15.36 -9.54 -57.61
C VAL A 648 15.39 -9.73 -59.13
N GLU A 649 16.15 -8.90 -59.85
CA GLU A 649 16.34 -9.04 -61.30
C GLU A 649 16.93 -10.41 -61.64
N PHE A 650 17.93 -10.89 -60.89
CA PHE A 650 18.49 -12.23 -61.06
C PHE A 650 17.41 -13.32 -60.92
N GLU A 651 16.58 -13.25 -59.86
CA GLU A 651 15.49 -14.21 -59.66
C GLU A 651 14.51 -14.21 -60.85
N VAL A 652 14.09 -13.04 -61.32
CA VAL A 652 13.14 -12.90 -62.44
C VAL A 652 13.72 -13.42 -63.74
N VAL A 653 14.99 -13.13 -64.05
CA VAL A 653 15.64 -13.58 -65.28
C VAL A 653 15.76 -15.11 -65.31
N TYR A 654 16.22 -15.73 -64.23
CA TYR A 654 16.37 -17.19 -64.18
C TYR A 654 15.02 -17.92 -64.13
N HIS A 655 14.03 -17.38 -63.41
CA HIS A 655 12.68 -17.94 -63.39
C HIS A 655 11.99 -17.83 -64.76
N SER A 656 12.07 -16.68 -65.44
CA SER A 656 11.47 -16.49 -66.76
C SER A 656 12.15 -17.34 -67.84
N ALA A 657 13.48 -17.48 -67.80
CA ALA A 657 14.22 -18.37 -68.69
C ALA A 657 13.76 -19.82 -68.52
N TRP A 658 13.65 -20.29 -67.28
CA TRP A 658 13.15 -21.63 -66.94
C TRP A 658 11.70 -21.86 -67.37
N MET A 659 10.83 -20.89 -67.11
CA MET A 659 9.42 -20.92 -67.55
C MET A 659 9.33 -21.09 -69.07
N LYS A 660 10.14 -20.33 -69.82
CA LYS A 660 10.20 -20.41 -71.28
C LYS A 660 10.73 -21.75 -71.77
N GLU A 661 11.83 -22.23 -71.19
CA GLU A 661 12.45 -23.51 -71.54
C GLU A 661 11.47 -24.67 -71.32
N ILE A 662 10.87 -24.77 -70.14
CA ILE A 662 9.92 -25.84 -69.83
C ILE A 662 8.64 -25.76 -70.66
N SER A 663 8.15 -24.55 -70.95
CA SER A 663 6.97 -24.39 -71.81
C SER A 663 7.22 -24.83 -73.26
N GLN A 664 8.49 -24.79 -73.70
CA GLN A 664 8.91 -25.24 -75.03
C GLN A 664 9.21 -26.75 -75.10
N LEU A 665 9.39 -27.43 -73.96
CA LEU A 665 9.62 -28.87 -73.89
C LEU A 665 8.33 -29.65 -74.18
N GLN A 666 8.00 -29.86 -75.46
CA GLN A 666 6.85 -30.69 -75.87
C GLN A 666 7.18 -32.19 -76.00
N TYR A 667 8.44 -32.58 -75.94
CA TYR A 667 8.93 -33.86 -76.45
C TYR A 667 9.53 -34.88 -75.45
N PRO A 668 9.91 -34.58 -74.19
CA PRO A 668 10.62 -35.57 -73.36
C PRO A 668 9.86 -36.89 -73.13
N LEU A 669 8.53 -36.81 -73.01
CA LEU A 669 7.65 -37.97 -72.82
C LEU A 669 7.18 -38.64 -74.12
N GLN A 670 7.45 -38.03 -75.28
CA GLN A 670 7.09 -38.55 -76.60
C GLN A 670 8.18 -39.44 -77.20
N SER A 671 9.34 -39.53 -76.54
CA SER A 671 10.41 -40.45 -76.90
C SER A 671 9.97 -41.91 -76.73
N THR A 672 10.42 -42.79 -77.63
CA THR A 672 10.20 -44.24 -77.52
C THR A 672 10.84 -44.78 -76.25
N ILE A 673 10.26 -45.80 -75.63
CA ILE A 673 10.73 -46.34 -74.34
C ILE A 673 12.07 -47.07 -74.43
N PHE A 674 12.43 -47.57 -75.62
CA PHE A 674 13.72 -48.22 -75.88
C PHE A 674 14.49 -47.53 -77.01
N VAL A 675 15.83 -47.60 -76.92
CA VAL A 675 16.78 -47.21 -77.99
C VAL A 675 17.88 -48.28 -78.06
N ARG A 676 18.42 -48.54 -79.26
CA ARG A 676 19.59 -49.41 -79.44
C ARG A 676 20.87 -48.60 -79.30
N HIS A 677 21.82 -49.14 -78.54
CA HIS A 677 23.14 -48.52 -78.41
C HIS A 677 23.87 -48.54 -79.77
N PRO A 678 24.40 -47.40 -80.26
CA PRO A 678 24.87 -47.24 -81.63
C PRO A 678 26.04 -48.15 -82.02
N THR A 679 26.82 -48.64 -81.05
CA THR A 679 28.02 -49.47 -81.31
C THR A 679 27.88 -50.93 -80.85
N THR A 680 26.94 -51.23 -79.95
CA THR A 680 26.82 -52.56 -79.31
C THR A 680 25.49 -53.24 -79.62
N GLU A 681 24.58 -52.54 -80.31
CA GLU A 681 23.21 -52.97 -80.66
C GLU A 681 22.36 -53.47 -79.47
N LYS A 682 22.81 -53.23 -78.23
CA LYS A 682 22.08 -53.59 -77.02
C LYS A 682 20.90 -52.65 -76.81
N LEU A 683 19.81 -53.20 -76.30
CA LEU A 683 18.60 -52.44 -75.97
C LEU A 683 18.84 -51.69 -74.65
N LEU A 684 18.57 -50.39 -74.64
CA LEU A 684 18.63 -49.53 -73.45
C LEU A 684 17.29 -48.83 -73.23
N VAL A 685 16.96 -48.57 -71.97
CA VAL A 685 15.80 -47.75 -71.59
C VAL A 685 16.10 -46.30 -71.96
N ASN A 686 15.31 -45.73 -72.85
CA ASN A 686 15.48 -44.37 -73.35
C ASN A 686 14.80 -43.37 -72.42
N PHE A 687 15.32 -43.23 -71.20
CA PHE A 687 14.81 -42.29 -70.20
C PHE A 687 15.74 -41.08 -70.09
N ASP A 688 15.25 -39.90 -70.46
CA ASP A 688 16.03 -38.67 -70.37
C ASP A 688 16.20 -38.24 -68.89
N PRO A 689 17.44 -38.14 -68.37
CA PRO A 689 17.68 -37.68 -67.00
C PRO A 689 17.15 -36.26 -66.74
N GLN A 690 16.99 -35.42 -67.76
CA GLN A 690 16.40 -34.08 -67.65
C GLN A 690 14.97 -34.12 -67.07
N ILE A 691 14.22 -35.20 -67.28
CA ILE A 691 12.86 -35.35 -66.73
C ILE A 691 12.87 -35.32 -65.20
N LEU A 692 13.82 -36.02 -64.56
CA LEU A 692 13.92 -36.02 -63.09
C LEU A 692 14.42 -34.69 -62.55
N GLU A 693 15.27 -34.00 -63.31
CA GLU A 693 15.72 -32.64 -63.01
C GLU A 693 14.55 -31.65 -63.05
N ILE A 694 13.75 -31.67 -64.13
CA ILE A 694 12.54 -30.85 -64.30
C ILE A 694 11.53 -31.11 -63.17
N VAL A 695 11.34 -32.36 -62.75
CA VAL A 695 10.46 -32.68 -61.63
C VAL A 695 10.98 -32.10 -60.32
N ARG A 696 12.29 -32.19 -60.06
CA ARG A 696 12.91 -31.59 -58.88
C ARG A 696 12.82 -30.07 -58.91
N GLU A 697 13.14 -29.44 -60.04
CA GLU A 697 12.99 -28.01 -60.28
C GLU A 697 11.56 -27.56 -60.00
N THR A 698 10.57 -28.22 -60.61
CA THR A 698 9.14 -27.95 -60.44
C THR A 698 8.73 -27.99 -58.97
N LYS A 699 9.13 -29.03 -58.24
CA LYS A 699 8.84 -29.17 -56.81
C LYS A 699 9.50 -28.06 -55.98
N CYS A 700 10.72 -27.67 -56.31
CA CYS A 700 11.42 -26.57 -55.64
C CYS A 700 10.75 -25.23 -55.94
N MET A 701 10.39 -24.92 -57.19
CA MET A 701 9.70 -23.68 -57.58
C MET A 701 8.34 -23.53 -56.89
N ILE A 702 7.54 -24.60 -56.80
CA ILE A 702 6.28 -24.61 -56.05
C ILE A 702 6.52 -24.30 -54.57
N LYS A 703 7.54 -24.93 -53.95
CA LYS A 703 7.90 -24.66 -52.54
C LYS A 703 8.41 -23.23 -52.33
N LEU A 704 9.03 -22.64 -53.36
CA LEU A 704 9.46 -21.25 -53.37
C LEU A 704 8.28 -20.29 -53.63
N GLY A 705 7.06 -20.79 -53.89
CA GLY A 705 5.89 -19.96 -54.17
C GLY A 705 5.97 -19.23 -55.52
N LEU A 706 6.73 -19.77 -56.47
CA LEU A 706 6.86 -19.23 -57.82
C LEU A 706 5.84 -19.89 -58.77
N GLU A 707 5.46 -19.17 -59.82
CA GLU A 707 4.60 -19.71 -60.87
C GLU A 707 5.32 -20.82 -61.65
N VAL A 708 4.55 -21.83 -62.08
CA VAL A 708 5.07 -23.02 -62.76
C VAL A 708 4.18 -23.37 -63.96
N PRO A 709 4.72 -23.80 -65.11
CA PRO A 709 3.92 -24.20 -66.26
C PRO A 709 3.12 -25.48 -65.97
N GLU A 710 1.88 -25.57 -66.46
CA GLU A 710 1.02 -26.75 -66.25
C GLU A 710 1.65 -28.07 -66.71
N GLN A 711 2.45 -28.02 -67.77
CA GLN A 711 3.16 -29.16 -68.32
C GLN A 711 4.14 -29.75 -67.30
N ALA A 712 4.90 -28.91 -66.60
CA ALA A 712 5.83 -29.31 -65.55
C ALA A 712 5.10 -29.94 -64.36
N VAL A 713 3.96 -29.37 -63.98
CA VAL A 713 3.11 -29.90 -62.90
C VAL A 713 2.60 -31.30 -63.25
N LYS A 714 2.12 -31.51 -64.48
CA LYS A 714 1.65 -32.83 -64.95
C LYS A 714 2.77 -33.87 -64.88
N ILE A 715 3.98 -33.52 -65.30
CA ILE A 715 5.16 -34.41 -65.22
C ILE A 715 5.51 -34.73 -63.75
N ALA A 716 5.45 -33.75 -62.85
CA ALA A 716 5.72 -33.95 -61.44
C ALA A 716 4.70 -34.86 -60.73
N ILE A 717 3.42 -34.83 -61.15
CA ILE A 717 2.38 -35.72 -60.63
C ILE A 717 2.65 -37.18 -61.02
N ILE A 718 3.09 -37.43 -62.26
CA ILE A 718 3.34 -38.79 -62.77
C ILE A 718 4.73 -39.34 -62.42
N GLU A 719 5.55 -38.62 -61.64
CA GLU A 719 6.93 -39.01 -61.29
C GLU A 719 7.05 -40.44 -60.76
N ASN A 720 6.19 -40.82 -59.82
CA ASN A 720 6.25 -42.16 -59.21
C ASN A 720 5.95 -43.26 -60.24
N LYS A 721 5.00 -43.01 -61.15
CA LYS A 721 4.68 -43.92 -62.26
C LYS A 721 5.86 -44.00 -63.24
N LEU A 722 6.48 -42.88 -63.60
CA LEU A 722 7.66 -42.87 -64.47
C LEU A 722 8.85 -43.63 -63.86
N LYS A 723 9.15 -43.42 -62.57
CA LYS A 723 10.21 -44.15 -61.87
C LYS A 723 9.93 -45.65 -61.78
N SER A 724 8.69 -46.03 -61.46
CA SER A 724 8.27 -47.43 -61.42
C SER A 724 8.39 -48.08 -62.80
N ASN A 725 7.88 -47.42 -63.84
CA ASN A 725 7.95 -47.90 -65.22
C ASN A 725 9.41 -48.05 -65.68
N ARG A 726 10.29 -47.10 -65.33
CA ARG A 726 11.72 -47.18 -65.62
C ARG A 726 12.37 -48.41 -64.98
N LEU A 727 12.14 -48.64 -63.69
CA LEU A 727 12.69 -49.80 -62.97
C LEU A 727 12.16 -51.12 -63.55
N GLN A 728 10.88 -51.18 -63.91
CA GLN A 728 10.28 -52.33 -64.57
C GLN A 728 10.89 -52.59 -65.96
N LEU A 729 11.08 -51.54 -66.77
CA LEU A 729 11.76 -51.64 -68.07
C LEU A 729 13.21 -52.10 -67.94
N GLU A 730 13.97 -51.56 -66.98
CA GLU A 730 15.35 -51.98 -66.70
C GLU A 730 15.39 -53.47 -66.29
N GLY A 731 14.46 -53.92 -65.45
CA GLY A 731 14.32 -55.34 -65.05
C GLY A 731 13.92 -56.26 -66.21
N LEU A 732 13.06 -55.78 -67.12
CA LEU A 732 12.66 -56.50 -68.34
C LEU A 732 13.81 -56.64 -69.32
N ILE A 733 14.60 -55.57 -69.54
CA ILE A 733 15.81 -55.64 -70.38
C ILE A 733 16.83 -56.61 -69.77
N GLN A 734 17.07 -56.53 -68.47
CA GLN A 734 18.01 -57.43 -67.80
C GLN A 734 17.58 -58.89 -67.95
N SER A 735 16.29 -59.17 -67.71
CA SER A 735 15.69 -60.49 -67.90
C SER A 735 15.77 -60.97 -69.35
N TYR A 736 15.62 -60.06 -70.32
CA TYR A 736 15.75 -60.36 -71.74
C TYR A 736 17.20 -60.65 -72.14
N GLU A 737 18.18 -59.85 -71.70
CA GLU A 737 19.60 -60.09 -71.99
C GLU A 737 20.10 -61.42 -71.39
N ASP A 738 19.60 -61.80 -70.22
CA ASP A 738 19.89 -63.11 -69.62
C ASP A 738 19.33 -64.28 -70.44
N LEU A 739 18.15 -64.11 -71.05
CA LEU A 739 17.50 -65.13 -71.89
C LEU A 739 17.99 -65.14 -73.34
N ARG A 740 18.43 -63.99 -73.88
CA ARG A 740 18.99 -63.83 -75.23
C ARG A 740 20.25 -64.65 -75.44
N LYS A 741 21.02 -64.90 -74.37
CA LYS A 741 22.16 -65.83 -74.40
C LYS A 741 21.78 -67.27 -74.74
N ALA A 742 20.49 -67.65 -74.57
CA ALA A 742 19.99 -69.00 -74.80
C ALA A 742 19.19 -69.18 -76.11
N THR A 743 18.64 -68.13 -76.73
CA THR A 743 18.00 -68.22 -78.07
C THR A 743 17.72 -66.84 -78.71
N PRO A 744 17.84 -66.63 -80.04
CA PRO A 744 17.75 -65.30 -80.67
C PRO A 744 16.34 -64.74 -80.95
N ASN A 745 15.26 -65.50 -80.79
CA ASN A 745 13.99 -65.23 -81.49
C ASN A 745 12.93 -64.45 -80.69
N MET A 746 13.33 -63.50 -79.84
CA MET A 746 12.43 -62.81 -78.89
C MET A 746 12.30 -61.28 -79.15
N GLU A 747 12.76 -60.78 -80.32
CA GLU A 747 12.70 -59.35 -80.66
C GLU A 747 11.30 -58.81 -81.00
N GLY A 748 10.32 -59.67 -81.33
CA GLY A 748 9.02 -59.25 -81.85
C GLY A 748 8.19 -58.38 -80.90
N VAL A 749 8.17 -58.70 -79.60
CA VAL A 749 7.38 -57.99 -78.59
C VAL A 749 8.08 -56.69 -78.17
N LEU A 750 9.40 -56.73 -77.96
CA LEU A 750 10.19 -55.55 -77.61
C LEU A 750 10.29 -54.53 -78.76
N ARG A 751 10.05 -54.94 -80.01
CA ARG A 751 9.97 -54.05 -81.17
C ARG A 751 8.88 -52.99 -81.03
N GLN A 752 7.77 -53.31 -80.36
CA GLN A 752 6.71 -52.34 -80.08
C GLN A 752 7.20 -51.18 -79.19
N GLY A 753 8.13 -51.45 -78.27
CA GLY A 753 8.79 -50.45 -77.43
C GLY A 753 9.87 -49.62 -78.13
N LEU A 754 10.37 -50.09 -79.28
CA LEU A 754 11.32 -49.35 -80.12
C LEU A 754 10.64 -48.41 -81.13
N THR A 755 9.36 -48.64 -81.46
CA THR A 755 8.69 -47.92 -82.57
C THR A 755 7.39 -47.21 -82.20
N LEU A 756 6.61 -47.72 -81.25
CA LEU A 756 5.23 -47.26 -80.99
C LEU A 756 4.99 -46.78 -79.56
N LEU A 757 5.61 -47.39 -78.56
CA LEU A 757 5.37 -47.04 -77.16
C LEU A 757 6.29 -45.89 -76.72
N THR A 758 5.66 -44.82 -76.25
CA THR A 758 6.30 -43.65 -75.65
C THR A 758 6.05 -43.60 -74.15
N TRP A 759 6.81 -42.79 -73.41
CA TRP A 759 6.62 -42.60 -71.96
C TRP A 759 5.25 -42.01 -71.57
N SER A 760 4.53 -41.42 -72.52
CA SER A 760 3.15 -40.92 -72.35
C SER A 760 2.05 -41.94 -72.71
N SER A 761 2.41 -43.14 -73.16
CA SER A 761 1.44 -44.14 -73.65
C SER A 761 0.63 -44.80 -72.52
N VAL A 762 -0.70 -44.81 -72.65
CA VAL A 762 -1.61 -45.44 -71.67
C VAL A 762 -1.50 -46.98 -71.67
N THR A 763 -1.07 -47.56 -72.79
CA THR A 763 -0.90 -49.00 -73.02
C THR A 763 0.42 -49.59 -72.49
N LEU A 764 1.21 -48.82 -71.73
CA LEU A 764 2.45 -49.29 -71.12
C LEU A 764 2.23 -50.44 -70.13
N GLU A 765 1.13 -50.41 -69.35
CA GLU A 765 0.81 -51.47 -68.38
C GLU A 765 0.41 -52.78 -69.07
N THR A 766 -0.34 -52.70 -70.17
CA THR A 766 -0.69 -53.88 -70.98
C THR A 766 0.56 -54.46 -71.65
N PHE A 767 1.47 -53.59 -72.11
CA PHE A 767 2.76 -54.02 -72.64
C PHE A 767 3.61 -54.76 -71.59
N PHE A 768 3.68 -54.27 -70.35
CA PHE A 768 4.39 -54.97 -69.28
C PHE A 768 3.82 -56.37 -69.01
N GLN A 769 2.50 -56.52 -68.96
CA GLN A 769 1.86 -57.82 -68.77
C GLN A 769 2.11 -58.78 -69.94
N GLU A 770 2.10 -58.29 -71.18
CA GLU A 770 2.40 -59.12 -72.35
C GLU A 770 3.87 -59.53 -72.39
N ALA A 771 4.78 -58.59 -72.13
CA ALA A 771 6.22 -58.87 -72.04
C ALA A 771 6.52 -59.89 -70.93
N ASP A 772 5.93 -59.75 -69.75
CA ASP A 772 6.10 -60.69 -68.62
C ASP A 772 5.50 -62.07 -68.92
N LYS A 773 4.31 -62.14 -69.54
CA LYS A 773 3.71 -63.42 -69.96
C LYS A 773 4.62 -64.15 -70.95
N VAL A 774 5.14 -63.43 -71.95
CA VAL A 774 6.05 -64.00 -72.95
C VAL A 774 7.35 -64.47 -72.29
N LEU A 775 7.95 -63.65 -71.43
CA LEU A 775 9.15 -64.03 -70.66
C LEU A 775 8.89 -65.23 -69.74
N HIS A 776 7.71 -65.32 -69.11
CA HIS A 776 7.34 -66.45 -68.24
C HIS A 776 7.16 -67.74 -69.04
N VAL A 777 6.43 -67.71 -70.15
CA VAL A 777 6.27 -68.88 -71.03
C VAL A 777 7.63 -69.33 -71.54
N PHE A 778 8.50 -68.39 -71.91
CA PHE A 778 9.83 -68.71 -72.39
C PHE A 778 10.75 -69.26 -71.29
N ARG A 779 10.69 -68.73 -70.06
CA ARG A 779 11.38 -69.31 -68.89
C ARG A 779 10.88 -70.73 -68.58
N GLN A 780 9.58 -71.00 -68.73
CA GLN A 780 9.04 -72.36 -68.57
C GLN A 780 9.53 -73.30 -69.67
N LEU A 781 9.58 -72.83 -70.93
CA LEU A 781 10.14 -73.58 -72.04
C LEU A 781 11.63 -73.88 -71.83
N LEU A 782 12.44 -72.89 -71.44
CA LEU A 782 13.85 -73.09 -71.10
C LEU A 782 14.03 -74.03 -69.91
N ARG A 783 13.20 -73.96 -68.88
CA ARG A 783 13.22 -74.94 -67.78
C ARG A 783 12.88 -76.34 -68.26
N ARG A 784 11.91 -76.50 -69.17
CA ARG A 784 11.56 -77.80 -69.77
C ARG A 784 12.67 -78.34 -70.69
N VAL A 785 13.33 -77.47 -71.45
CA VAL A 785 14.47 -77.83 -72.31
C VAL A 785 15.66 -78.22 -71.43
N ASN A 786 15.99 -77.45 -70.40
CA ASN A 786 17.09 -77.75 -69.46
C ASN A 786 16.81 -78.93 -68.52
N THR A 787 15.56 -79.43 -68.43
CA THR A 787 15.21 -80.65 -67.68
C THR A 787 15.09 -81.88 -68.59
N CYS A 788 15.07 -81.69 -69.91
CA CYS A 788 15.13 -82.77 -70.92
C CYS A 788 16.52 -82.92 -71.57
N SER A 789 17.48 -82.08 -71.18
CA SER A 789 18.92 -82.22 -71.40
C SER A 789 19.59 -82.65 -70.11
#